data_AF-A0A4Q7N2T7-F1
#
_entry.id   AF-A0A4Q7N2T7-F1
#
_cell.length_a   1.000
_cell.length_b   1.000
_cell.length_c   1.000
_cell.angle_alpha   90.00
_cell.angle_beta   90.00
_cell.angle_gamma   90.00
#
_symmetry.space_group_name_H-M   'P 1'
#
loop_
_entity.id
_entity.type
_entity.pdbx_description
1 polymer ?
#
loop_
_entity_poly.entity_id
_entity_poly.type
_entity_poly.pdbx_seq_one_letter_code
_entity_poly.pdbx_strand_id
1 'polypeptide(L)'
;MIARRDFLFFFIPDSPGIPITRWIFKKYNMKKWKTILCISFLSVIISLPVFAQPTNSRGWYDRKDVENVDVGWMTKLTFKEPSKPFAQHGWTYPANQTDVTQKIITWMQQTFTCKGLLGEPKLTLLAPPPPLPGEPEKENKKALPNTYGAFVRFHHNLVKTSTKKFWPMYGNLSNINVDILANNVELISRQMIFLSTADEYYCVMPKYNIGMKGEFDKDHNENMASYRNFSNSPNLKKYEHYLIPGQSLSGNGAFYAVIMTKDGSPLPFEQVTINELISKLENRLPYMYKVAMNQDRKMENMLEKAKRGIQILKDNYKNNLNDYAYLASLNTPIDVIDLANLEPGKNVYWLSTEAETKKNRDYTAVNWPLLRLKKGVKQSCATSGPQWIIFRMDAVINQSDAGNIELMDNFVNRFNYDYVYNYFFGKDKVIEPYKPLAFVSNEEKANSQSATELSDEAKKNANDRSIAFFEDFSAVPSGAAPPHWNTERSYGTGGMVSVTELKDMPGKWLKLKRNASPKTFTPVSGDFEISYDLLVHKGDVPWGTPGMQLQLMFSAGQSEKKYSVDVSPGDMNRKDAAGWIMLMLGGSACKLGNYYSVPDFTGSKPVNQVRITMRKKGESITVLSNNNKVYDCATAFSAGMELKKINFEVNEKNVYYISNIKLKKM
;
A
#
# COMPACT_ATOMS: atom_id res chain seq x y z
N MET A 1 1.35 -29.25 -45.63
CA MET A 1 1.29 -27.88 -46.17
C MET A 1 1.77 -26.94 -45.07
N ILE A 2 3.08 -26.92 -44.83
CA ILE A 2 4.04 -25.85 -45.19
C ILE A 2 3.68 -24.51 -44.56
N ALA A 3 4.54 -24.12 -43.61
CA ALA A 3 4.61 -22.85 -42.93
C ALA A 3 4.92 -21.68 -43.88
N ARG A 4 4.47 -20.46 -43.53
CA ARG A 4 5.11 -19.22 -43.96
C ARG A 4 5.35 -18.32 -42.75
N ARG A 5 6.64 -18.09 -42.49
CA ARG A 5 7.19 -16.99 -41.69
C ARG A 5 7.65 -15.95 -42.70
N ASP A 6 7.09 -14.75 -42.63
CA ASP A 6 7.59 -13.59 -43.36
C ASP A 6 8.61 -12.87 -42.49
N PHE A 7 9.86 -12.80 -42.98
CA PHE A 7 10.90 -11.91 -42.47
C PHE A 7 11.03 -10.74 -43.43
N LEU A 8 10.77 -9.51 -42.95
CA LEU A 8 11.11 -8.28 -43.64
C LEU A 8 12.59 -7.95 -43.36
N PHE A 9 13.39 -7.85 -44.42
CA PHE A 9 14.70 -7.22 -44.41
C PHE A 9 14.54 -5.71 -44.66
N PHE A 10 15.22 -4.88 -43.87
CA PHE A 10 15.47 -3.48 -44.21
C PHE A 10 16.95 -3.30 -44.56
N PHE A 11 17.17 -2.79 -45.78
CA PHE A 11 18.45 -2.31 -46.29
C PHE A 11 18.89 -1.03 -45.57
N ILE A 12 20.17 -0.93 -45.23
CA ILE A 12 20.85 0.31 -44.86
C ILE A 12 21.72 0.70 -46.06
N PRO A 13 21.57 1.91 -46.64
CA PRO A 13 22.45 2.36 -47.70
C PRO A 13 23.71 3.02 -47.13
N ASP A 14 24.86 2.65 -47.71
CA ASP A 14 26.15 3.31 -47.56
C ASP A 14 26.13 4.73 -48.17
N SER A 15 26.82 5.66 -47.52
CA SER A 15 27.50 6.78 -48.20
C SER A 15 28.59 7.44 -47.32
N PRO A 16 29.61 8.08 -47.92
CA PRO A 16 30.99 8.11 -47.39
C PRO A 16 31.48 9.49 -46.90
N GLY A 17 32.57 9.46 -46.12
CA GLY A 17 33.65 10.46 -46.16
C GLY A 17 33.56 11.71 -45.27
N ILE A 18 34.29 11.74 -44.15
CA ILE A 18 34.76 12.96 -43.45
C ILE A 18 36.19 12.69 -42.86
N PRO A 19 37.14 13.63 -42.93
CA PRO A 19 38.57 13.35 -42.84
C PRO A 19 39.14 13.35 -41.40
N ILE A 20 40.22 12.60 -41.22
CA ILE A 20 40.99 12.46 -39.99
C ILE A 20 41.83 13.73 -39.75
N THR A 21 41.49 14.52 -38.73
CA THR A 21 42.37 15.55 -38.18
C THR A 21 43.41 14.96 -37.24
N ARG A 22 44.68 15.03 -37.65
CA ARG A 22 45.89 14.80 -36.83
C ARG A 22 45.94 15.75 -35.64
N TRP A 23 45.97 15.21 -34.43
CA TRP A 23 46.35 15.96 -33.22
C TRP A 23 47.88 15.88 -33.00
N ILE A 24 48.48 17.05 -32.87
CA ILE A 24 49.90 17.26 -32.56
C ILE A 24 50.10 17.01 -31.06
N PHE A 25 50.86 15.97 -30.70
CA PHE A 25 51.33 15.78 -29.33
C PHE A 25 52.50 16.72 -29.03
N LYS A 26 52.27 17.67 -28.12
CA LYS A 26 53.31 18.55 -27.58
C LYS A 26 54.06 17.79 -26.47
N LYS A 27 55.36 17.66 -26.68
CA LYS A 27 56.35 16.99 -25.81
C LYS A 27 56.47 17.75 -24.47
N TYR A 28 55.98 17.17 -23.38
CA TYR A 28 56.28 17.64 -22.01
C TYR A 28 57.31 16.74 -21.33
N ASN A 29 58.22 17.40 -20.65
CA ASN A 29 59.51 16.92 -20.19
C ASN A 29 59.37 16.23 -18.82
N MET A 30 59.40 14.88 -18.78
CA MET A 30 59.39 14.11 -17.53
C MET A 30 60.82 13.77 -17.09
N LYS A 31 61.39 14.61 -16.24
CA LYS A 31 62.58 14.29 -15.43
C LYS A 31 62.39 14.83 -14.02
N LYS A 32 61.76 14.03 -13.18
CA LYS A 32 61.84 13.91 -11.70
C LYS A 32 60.63 13.06 -11.26
N TRP A 33 60.71 12.42 -10.09
CA TRP A 33 59.74 11.46 -9.52
C TRP A 33 60.04 9.96 -9.75
N LYS A 34 61.32 9.58 -9.60
CA LYS A 34 61.79 8.19 -9.44
C LYS A 34 62.20 7.85 -8.00
N THR A 35 61.55 8.45 -6.98
CA THR A 35 61.89 8.17 -5.57
C THR A 35 60.72 8.34 -4.59
N ILE A 36 59.50 7.96 -5.00
CA ILE A 36 58.41 7.65 -4.05
C ILE A 36 57.69 6.42 -4.61
N LEU A 37 58.40 5.29 -4.60
CA LEU A 37 57.93 4.01 -5.11
C LEU A 37 58.52 2.91 -4.22
N CYS A 38 58.09 2.84 -2.96
CA CYS A 38 58.41 1.71 -2.07
C CYS A 38 57.46 1.52 -0.87
N ILE A 39 56.32 2.22 -0.75
CA ILE A 39 55.32 1.96 0.31
C ILE A 39 53.90 2.08 -0.26
N SER A 40 53.53 1.28 -1.27
CA SER A 40 52.14 1.18 -1.76
C SER A 40 51.88 -0.10 -2.58
N PHE A 41 52.47 -1.24 -2.20
CA PHE A 41 52.24 -2.52 -2.88
C PHE A 41 52.00 -3.63 -1.85
N LEU A 42 50.96 -3.48 -1.04
CA LEU A 42 50.32 -4.59 -0.35
C LEU A 42 48.81 -4.33 -0.16
N SER A 43 48.17 -3.80 -1.21
CA SER A 43 46.71 -3.84 -1.32
C SER A 43 46.33 -5.23 -1.80
N VAL A 44 46.12 -6.15 -0.86
CA VAL A 44 45.48 -7.44 -1.12
C VAL A 44 44.15 -7.14 -1.82
N ILE A 45 44.08 -7.44 -3.11
CA ILE A 45 42.83 -7.56 -3.86
C ILE A 45 42.12 -8.77 -3.25
N ILE A 46 41.35 -8.53 -2.19
CA ILE A 46 40.26 -9.42 -1.81
C ILE A 46 39.23 -9.23 -2.92
N SER A 47 39.36 -10.02 -3.97
CA SER A 47 38.30 -10.29 -4.93
C SER A 47 37.18 -10.99 -4.15
N LEU A 48 36.40 -10.21 -3.40
CA LEU A 48 35.12 -10.67 -2.89
C LEU A 48 34.34 -11.13 -4.13
N PRO A 49 33.93 -12.41 -4.22
CA PRO A 49 32.98 -12.79 -5.23
C PRO A 49 31.78 -11.88 -5.01
N VAL A 50 31.51 -11.00 -5.97
CA VAL A 50 30.24 -10.28 -6.05
C VAL A 50 29.23 -11.39 -6.27
N PHE A 51 28.69 -11.93 -5.18
CA PHE A 51 27.67 -12.97 -5.21
C PHE A 51 26.55 -12.42 -6.10
N ALA A 52 26.42 -13.00 -7.29
CA ALA A 52 25.27 -12.75 -8.13
C ALA A 52 24.04 -13.02 -7.25
N GLN A 53 23.20 -12.00 -7.07
CA GLN A 53 21.95 -12.17 -6.33
C GLN A 53 21.24 -13.41 -6.89
N PRO A 54 20.79 -14.33 -6.04
CA PRO A 54 20.20 -15.57 -6.49
C PRO A 54 19.04 -15.25 -7.43
N THR A 55 19.01 -15.95 -8.57
CA THR A 55 17.87 -15.96 -9.47
C THR A 55 17.35 -17.39 -9.51
N ASN A 56 16.05 -17.56 -9.73
CA ASN A 56 15.51 -18.90 -9.96
C ASN A 56 16.03 -19.46 -11.29
N SER A 57 15.70 -20.72 -11.59
CA SER A 57 16.17 -21.43 -12.80
C SER A 57 15.80 -20.74 -14.12
N ARG A 58 14.94 -19.71 -14.10
CA ARG A 58 14.53 -18.90 -15.26
C ARG A 58 15.24 -17.55 -15.34
N GLY A 59 16.17 -17.27 -14.41
CA GLY A 59 16.87 -15.99 -14.33
C GLY A 59 16.03 -14.87 -13.71
N TRP A 60 14.93 -15.19 -13.03
CA TRP A 60 14.04 -14.21 -12.40
C TRP A 60 14.38 -14.03 -10.93
N TYR A 61 14.14 -12.85 -10.41
CA TYR A 61 14.24 -12.58 -8.98
C TYR A 61 12.95 -12.99 -8.30
N ASP A 62 13.08 -13.71 -7.18
CA ASP A 62 11.96 -13.82 -6.28
C ASP A 62 11.78 -12.47 -5.57
N ARG A 63 10.55 -12.17 -5.19
CA ARG A 63 10.20 -10.86 -4.60
C ARG A 63 11.09 -10.51 -3.40
N LYS A 64 11.39 -11.51 -2.57
CA LYS A 64 12.26 -11.39 -1.39
C LYS A 64 13.69 -10.95 -1.72
N ASP A 65 14.18 -11.22 -2.93
CA ASP A 65 15.55 -10.87 -3.33
C ASP A 65 15.70 -9.38 -3.67
N VAL A 66 14.59 -8.73 -4.03
CA VAL A 66 14.56 -7.33 -4.47
C VAL A 66 13.84 -6.40 -3.50
N GLU A 67 13.01 -6.90 -2.59
CA GLU A 67 12.13 -6.11 -1.71
C GLU A 67 12.87 -4.98 -0.94
N ASN A 68 14.16 -5.18 -0.65
CA ASN A 68 14.98 -4.20 0.08
C ASN A 68 15.97 -3.40 -0.79
N VAL A 69 16.00 -3.65 -2.10
CA VAL A 69 16.91 -2.99 -3.05
C VAL A 69 16.30 -1.68 -3.55
N ASP A 70 17.07 -0.59 -3.57
CA ASP A 70 16.68 0.60 -4.33
C ASP A 70 16.88 0.32 -5.82
N VAL A 71 15.80 -0.05 -6.50
CA VAL A 71 15.80 -0.44 -7.91
C VAL A 71 15.82 0.80 -8.81
N GLY A 72 15.23 1.90 -8.35
CA GLY A 72 15.19 3.17 -9.06
C GLY A 72 14.12 3.25 -10.17
N TRP A 73 14.39 4.14 -11.13
CA TRP A 73 13.46 4.51 -12.19
C TRP A 73 13.91 3.95 -13.54
N MET A 74 12.98 3.48 -14.37
CA MET A 74 13.28 3.11 -15.77
C MET A 74 13.88 4.30 -16.53
N THR A 75 13.25 5.45 -16.36
CA THR A 75 13.69 6.74 -16.89
C THR A 75 13.36 7.82 -15.88
N LYS A 76 14.33 8.67 -15.53
CA LYS A 76 14.04 9.91 -14.80
C LYS A 76 13.67 10.99 -15.81
N LEU A 77 12.45 11.50 -15.74
CA LEU A 77 12.06 12.64 -16.59
C LEU A 77 12.63 13.93 -16.00
N THR A 78 13.21 14.77 -16.85
CA THR A 78 13.74 16.09 -16.49
C THR A 78 13.33 17.08 -17.56
N PHE A 79 12.80 18.23 -17.16
CA PHE A 79 12.29 19.25 -18.07
C PHE A 79 13.19 20.48 -17.97
N LYS A 80 13.87 20.81 -19.08
CA LYS A 80 14.73 22.01 -19.19
C LYS A 80 14.10 23.10 -20.05
N GLU A 81 13.30 22.70 -21.03
CA GLU A 81 12.56 23.62 -21.88
C GLU A 81 11.22 23.99 -21.25
N PRO A 82 10.70 25.21 -21.49
CA PRO A 82 9.33 25.56 -21.17
C PRO A 82 8.33 24.60 -21.80
N SER A 83 7.26 24.33 -21.07
CA SER A 83 6.11 23.55 -21.54
C SER A 83 5.49 24.16 -22.80
N LYS A 84 5.17 23.34 -23.78
CA LYS A 84 4.51 23.76 -25.04
C LYS A 84 3.02 23.37 -25.00
N PRO A 85 2.14 24.14 -25.67
CA PRO A 85 0.74 23.73 -25.82
C PRO A 85 0.66 22.40 -26.57
N PHE A 86 -0.38 21.63 -26.30
CA PHE A 86 -0.63 20.32 -26.90
C PHE A 86 -2.06 20.26 -27.42
N ALA A 87 -2.27 19.72 -28.62
CA ALA A 87 -3.61 19.50 -29.14
C ALA A 87 -3.70 18.11 -29.79
N GLN A 88 -4.75 17.37 -29.45
CA GLN A 88 -5.01 16.05 -30.01
C GLN A 88 -6.51 15.75 -29.97
N HIS A 89 -7.05 15.16 -31.05
CA HIS A 89 -8.44 14.71 -31.14
C HIS A 89 -9.49 15.80 -30.80
N GLY A 90 -9.22 17.07 -31.14
CA GLY A 90 -10.11 18.19 -30.84
C GLY A 90 -9.99 18.74 -29.41
N TRP A 91 -9.10 18.19 -28.60
CA TRP A 91 -8.73 18.72 -27.29
C TRP A 91 -7.51 19.62 -27.42
N THR A 92 -7.52 20.74 -26.70
CA THR A 92 -6.38 21.67 -26.64
C THR A 92 -6.02 21.94 -25.20
N TYR A 93 -4.74 21.75 -24.90
CA TYR A 93 -4.12 21.94 -23.61
C TYR A 93 -3.16 23.12 -23.73
N PRO A 94 -3.47 24.27 -23.10
CA PRO A 94 -2.53 25.39 -23.06
C PRO A 94 -1.25 25.01 -22.31
N ALA A 95 -0.18 25.79 -22.54
CA ALA A 95 1.15 25.51 -21.99
C ALA A 95 1.15 25.38 -20.45
N ASN A 96 0.31 26.15 -19.75
CA ASN A 96 0.17 26.03 -18.29
C ASN A 96 -0.35 24.64 -17.85
N GLN A 97 -1.21 23.98 -18.61
CA GLN A 97 -1.69 22.63 -18.27
C GLN A 97 -0.60 21.58 -18.48
N THR A 98 0.19 21.73 -19.55
CA THR A 98 1.33 20.84 -19.80
C THR A 98 2.48 21.06 -18.82
N ASP A 99 2.70 22.29 -18.35
CA ASP A 99 3.60 22.61 -17.23
C ASP A 99 3.17 21.91 -15.92
N VAL A 100 1.88 21.93 -15.61
CA VAL A 100 1.35 21.22 -14.42
C VAL A 100 1.65 19.74 -14.48
N THR A 101 1.46 19.10 -15.64
CA THR A 101 1.80 17.70 -15.88
C THR A 101 3.29 17.41 -15.61
N GLN A 102 4.20 18.29 -16.04
CA GLN A 102 5.65 18.17 -15.77
C GLN A 102 5.99 18.36 -14.28
N LYS A 103 5.33 19.30 -13.61
CA LYS A 103 5.51 19.54 -12.17
C LYS A 103 5.05 18.36 -11.33
N ILE A 104 3.88 17.81 -11.64
CA ILE A 104 3.34 16.64 -10.95
C ILE A 104 4.31 15.46 -11.02
N ILE A 105 4.83 15.10 -12.21
CA ILE A 105 5.75 13.97 -12.29
C ILE A 105 7.09 14.24 -11.58
N THR A 106 7.52 15.50 -11.54
CA THR A 106 8.71 15.91 -10.78
C THR A 106 8.49 15.69 -9.28
N TRP A 107 7.33 16.11 -8.75
CA TRP A 107 6.97 15.90 -7.33
C TRP A 107 6.84 14.41 -6.99
N MET A 108 6.27 13.61 -7.90
CA MET A 108 6.23 12.15 -7.75
C MET A 108 7.64 11.57 -7.69
N GLN A 109 8.53 11.91 -8.63
CA GLN A 109 9.91 11.42 -8.64
C GLN A 109 10.75 11.90 -7.44
N GLN A 110 10.39 13.03 -6.82
CA GLN A 110 11.02 13.53 -5.59
C GLN A 110 10.50 12.83 -4.32
N THR A 111 9.26 12.36 -4.34
CA THR A 111 8.61 11.73 -3.19
C THR A 111 8.87 10.24 -3.13
N PHE A 112 8.58 9.53 -4.22
CA PHE A 112 8.57 8.07 -4.23
C PHE A 112 9.98 7.49 -4.35
N THR A 113 10.35 6.68 -3.38
CA THR A 113 11.53 5.82 -3.42
C THR A 113 11.15 4.49 -4.06
N CYS A 114 11.90 4.09 -5.10
CA CYS A 114 11.63 2.85 -5.85
C CYS A 114 12.33 1.65 -5.18
N LYS A 115 12.06 1.46 -3.88
CA LYS A 115 12.60 0.33 -3.10
C LYS A 115 11.75 -0.91 -3.35
N GLY A 116 12.37 -2.01 -3.78
CA GLY A 116 11.67 -3.24 -4.17
C GLY A 116 10.81 -3.14 -5.42
N LEU A 117 10.79 -1.99 -6.09
CA LEU A 117 9.87 -1.66 -7.18
C LEU A 117 10.62 -0.90 -8.26
N LEU A 118 10.32 -1.12 -9.53
CA LEU A 118 10.85 -0.33 -10.64
C LEU A 118 9.81 0.70 -11.08
N GLY A 119 10.13 1.99 -10.94
CA GLY A 119 9.23 3.09 -11.32
C GLY A 119 9.29 3.44 -12.82
N GLU A 120 8.14 3.51 -13.48
CA GLU A 120 7.97 3.96 -14.86
C GLU A 120 7.07 5.21 -14.90
N PRO A 121 7.66 6.42 -14.91
CA PRO A 121 6.90 7.67 -14.89
C PRO A 121 6.37 8.01 -16.29
N LYS A 122 5.12 8.46 -16.36
CA LYS A 122 4.46 8.88 -17.60
C LYS A 122 3.67 10.17 -17.40
N LEU A 123 3.84 11.09 -18.33
CA LEU A 123 2.96 12.24 -18.48
C LEU A 123 1.62 11.76 -19.07
N THR A 124 0.51 12.35 -18.64
CA THR A 124 -0.79 12.07 -19.22
C THR A 124 -1.57 13.34 -19.52
N LEU A 125 -2.08 13.40 -20.74
CA LEU A 125 -3.03 14.38 -21.24
C LEU A 125 -4.15 13.55 -21.84
N LEU A 126 -5.31 13.51 -21.19
CA LEU A 126 -6.39 12.62 -21.61
C LEU A 126 -7.14 13.23 -22.82
N ALA A 127 -6.61 12.98 -24.02
CA ALA A 127 -7.27 13.29 -25.28
C ALA A 127 -7.88 12.01 -25.87
N PRO A 128 -9.09 11.60 -25.45
CA PRO A 128 -9.69 10.33 -25.88
C PRO A 128 -9.72 10.24 -27.41
N PRO A 129 -9.40 9.07 -27.99
CA PRO A 129 -9.49 8.89 -29.44
C PRO A 129 -10.93 9.12 -29.91
N PRO A 130 -11.11 9.53 -31.18
CA PRO A 130 -12.44 9.59 -31.77
C PRO A 130 -13.13 8.22 -31.59
N PRO A 131 -14.40 8.19 -31.14
CA PRO A 131 -15.13 6.94 -30.98
C PRO A 131 -15.34 6.29 -32.35
N LEU A 132 -15.27 4.95 -32.41
CA LEU A 132 -15.80 4.24 -33.57
C LEU A 132 -17.34 4.28 -33.53
N PRO A 133 -18.02 4.14 -34.69
CA PRO A 133 -19.47 4.05 -34.72
C PRO A 133 -19.99 2.95 -33.78
N GLY A 134 -20.93 3.28 -32.90
CA GLY A 134 -21.55 2.33 -31.97
C GLY A 134 -20.81 2.12 -30.64
N GLU A 135 -19.81 2.95 -30.30
CA GLU A 135 -19.12 2.93 -29.01
C GLU A 135 -19.62 4.05 -28.06
N PRO A 136 -20.80 3.89 -27.41
CA PRO A 136 -21.44 4.95 -26.63
C PRO A 136 -20.54 5.50 -25.52
N GLU A 137 -19.83 4.63 -24.83
CA GLU A 137 -18.91 5.00 -23.74
C GLU A 137 -17.83 5.98 -24.23
N LYS A 138 -17.20 5.70 -25.38
CA LYS A 138 -16.16 6.57 -25.94
C LYS A 138 -16.73 7.88 -26.47
N GLU A 139 -17.92 7.85 -27.06
CA GLU A 139 -18.61 9.05 -27.53
C GLU A 139 -18.90 10.02 -26.39
N ASN A 140 -19.38 9.50 -25.27
CA ASN A 140 -19.70 10.29 -24.09
C ASN A 140 -18.46 10.91 -23.41
N LYS A 141 -17.24 10.41 -23.68
CA LYS A 141 -16.00 11.04 -23.17
C LYS A 141 -15.80 12.47 -23.67
N LYS A 142 -16.51 12.88 -24.73
CA LYS A 142 -16.53 14.28 -25.17
C LYS A 142 -17.11 15.22 -24.11
N ALA A 143 -17.96 14.76 -23.19
CA ALA A 143 -18.51 15.61 -22.13
C ALA A 143 -17.51 15.89 -20.99
N LEU A 144 -16.40 15.16 -20.95
CA LEU A 144 -15.40 15.29 -19.88
C LEU A 144 -14.67 16.64 -19.94
N PRO A 145 -14.14 17.13 -18.81
CA PRO A 145 -13.25 18.30 -18.78
C PRO A 145 -11.83 17.94 -19.23
N ASN A 146 -11.05 18.95 -19.62
CA ASN A 146 -9.62 18.80 -19.92
C ASN A 146 -8.92 18.18 -18.72
N THR A 147 -8.50 16.94 -18.88
CA THR A 147 -7.81 16.16 -17.85
C THR A 147 -6.33 16.03 -18.19
N TYR A 148 -5.49 16.33 -17.22
CA TYR A 148 -4.04 16.34 -17.38
C TYR A 148 -3.35 16.06 -16.05
N GLY A 149 -2.16 15.49 -16.10
CA GLY A 149 -1.35 15.20 -14.91
C GLY A 149 -0.29 14.17 -15.23
N ALA A 150 0.06 13.35 -14.26
CA ALA A 150 1.01 12.26 -14.48
C ALA A 150 0.60 11.00 -13.72
N PHE A 151 1.16 9.88 -14.14
CA PHE A 151 1.07 8.64 -13.40
C PHE A 151 2.41 7.92 -13.38
N VAL A 152 2.60 7.05 -12.39
CA VAL A 152 3.76 6.17 -12.28
C VAL A 152 3.27 4.74 -12.15
N ARG A 153 3.84 3.84 -12.96
CA ARG A 153 3.72 2.40 -12.74
C ARG A 153 4.87 1.91 -11.89
N PHE A 154 4.57 1.24 -10.79
CA PHE A 154 5.56 0.58 -9.95
C PHE A 154 5.52 -0.93 -10.21
N HIS A 155 6.47 -1.42 -11.00
CA HIS A 155 6.59 -2.83 -11.35
C HIS A 155 7.25 -3.60 -10.20
N HIS A 156 6.65 -4.71 -9.77
CA HIS A 156 7.21 -5.54 -8.69
C HIS A 156 7.76 -6.89 -9.17
N ASN A 157 7.41 -7.32 -10.38
CA ASN A 157 7.98 -8.53 -10.99
C ASN A 157 9.12 -8.14 -11.94
N LEU A 158 10.36 -8.38 -11.52
CA LEU A 158 11.55 -7.82 -12.15
C LEU A 158 12.54 -8.90 -12.60
N VAL A 159 13.24 -8.60 -13.69
CA VAL A 159 14.40 -9.35 -14.18
C VAL A 159 15.57 -8.40 -14.36
N LYS A 160 16.81 -8.93 -14.34
CA LYS A 160 17.97 -8.15 -14.81
C LYS A 160 18.22 -8.46 -16.29
N THR A 161 18.42 -7.42 -17.06
CA THR A 161 18.86 -7.52 -18.46
C THR A 161 20.31 -8.01 -18.53
N SER A 162 20.79 -8.34 -19.73
CA SER A 162 22.21 -8.60 -20.00
C SER A 162 23.12 -7.43 -19.60
N THR A 163 22.59 -6.21 -19.55
CA THR A 163 23.28 -5.00 -19.09
C THR A 163 23.21 -4.78 -17.57
N LYS A 164 22.72 -5.79 -16.82
CA LYS A 164 22.55 -5.77 -15.36
C LYS A 164 21.58 -4.68 -14.84
N LYS A 165 20.73 -4.13 -15.71
CA LYS A 165 19.67 -3.19 -15.34
C LYS A 165 18.39 -3.95 -15.01
N PHE A 166 17.62 -3.46 -14.05
CA PHE A 166 16.28 -4.01 -13.79
C PHE A 166 15.32 -3.68 -14.92
N TRP A 167 14.43 -4.61 -15.23
CA TRP A 167 13.39 -4.49 -16.24
C TRP A 167 12.12 -5.24 -15.81
N PRO A 168 10.91 -4.78 -16.19
CA PRO A 168 9.69 -5.53 -15.92
C PRO A 168 9.72 -6.89 -16.60
N MET A 169 9.24 -7.93 -15.91
CA MET A 169 9.19 -9.27 -16.47
C MET A 169 8.23 -9.34 -17.67
N TYR A 170 8.70 -9.88 -18.80
CA TYR A 170 7.89 -10.01 -20.01
C TYR A 170 6.70 -10.95 -19.77
N GLY A 171 5.50 -10.55 -20.18
CA GLY A 171 4.26 -11.32 -19.96
C GLY A 171 3.71 -11.30 -18.53
N ASN A 172 4.38 -10.63 -17.58
CA ASN A 172 3.88 -10.45 -16.22
C ASN A 172 4.17 -9.03 -15.73
N LEU A 173 3.45 -8.07 -16.34
CA LEU A 173 3.56 -6.64 -16.05
C LEU A 173 2.72 -6.24 -14.82
N SER A 174 2.75 -7.05 -13.76
CA SER A 174 2.04 -6.71 -12.52
C SER A 174 2.67 -5.44 -11.94
N ASN A 175 1.85 -4.41 -11.81
CA ASN A 175 2.26 -3.09 -11.35
C ASN A 175 1.21 -2.50 -10.42
N ILE A 176 1.63 -1.50 -9.66
CA ILE A 176 0.77 -0.62 -8.88
C ILE A 176 0.86 0.75 -9.53
N ASN A 177 -0.29 1.34 -9.89
CA ASN A 177 -0.34 2.69 -10.41
C ASN A 177 -0.50 3.69 -9.26
N VAL A 178 0.22 4.81 -9.39
CA VAL A 178 -0.10 6.05 -8.68
C VAL A 178 -0.40 7.09 -9.74
N ASP A 179 -1.62 7.62 -9.73
CA ASP A 179 -2.12 8.67 -10.61
C ASP A 179 -2.26 9.98 -9.84
N ILE A 180 -1.84 11.09 -10.43
CA ILE A 180 -2.12 12.43 -9.90
C ILE A 180 -2.63 13.28 -11.06
N LEU A 181 -3.95 13.42 -11.14
CA LEU A 181 -4.63 14.01 -12.29
C LEU A 181 -5.50 15.20 -11.88
N ALA A 182 -5.33 16.30 -12.59
CA ALA A 182 -6.24 17.43 -12.55
C ALA A 182 -7.51 17.13 -13.35
N ASN A 183 -8.64 17.52 -12.79
CA ASN A 183 -9.96 17.49 -13.41
C ASN A 183 -10.50 16.10 -13.83
N ASN A 184 -9.84 14.99 -13.45
CA ASN A 184 -10.25 13.65 -13.91
C ASN A 184 -11.44 13.11 -13.11
N VAL A 185 -12.64 13.09 -13.66
CA VAL A 185 -13.80 12.48 -12.99
C VAL A 185 -13.84 10.95 -13.04
N GLU A 186 -13.22 10.33 -14.05
CA GLU A 186 -13.22 8.87 -14.25
C GLU A 186 -12.41 8.12 -13.18
N LEU A 187 -11.47 8.79 -12.51
CA LEU A 187 -10.71 8.17 -11.41
C LEU A 187 -11.55 7.90 -10.16
N ILE A 188 -12.68 8.60 -10.01
CA ILE A 188 -13.51 8.56 -8.79
C ILE A 188 -14.98 8.23 -9.08
N SER A 189 -15.42 8.24 -10.34
CA SER A 189 -16.81 8.02 -10.71
C SER A 189 -16.95 7.08 -11.90
N ARG A 190 -18.08 6.38 -11.95
CA ARG A 190 -18.44 5.48 -13.03
C ARG A 190 -19.50 6.12 -13.91
N GLN A 191 -19.26 6.11 -15.22
CA GLN A 191 -20.17 6.68 -16.20
C GLN A 191 -21.47 5.87 -16.29
N MET A 192 -22.60 6.58 -16.30
CA MET A 192 -23.89 6.04 -16.72
C MET A 192 -24.00 6.15 -18.24
N ILE A 193 -23.56 5.10 -18.94
CA ILE A 193 -23.33 5.11 -20.40
C ILE A 193 -24.58 5.54 -21.20
N PHE A 194 -25.75 5.00 -20.88
CA PHE A 194 -26.98 5.30 -21.62
C PHE A 194 -27.62 6.64 -21.27
N LEU A 195 -27.32 7.18 -20.08
CA LEU A 195 -27.76 8.51 -19.66
C LEU A 195 -26.82 9.61 -20.18
N SER A 196 -25.53 9.33 -20.28
CA SER A 196 -24.54 10.30 -20.77
C SER A 196 -24.68 10.58 -22.27
N THR A 197 -24.19 11.74 -22.67
CA THR A 197 -24.08 12.20 -24.07
C THR A 197 -22.71 12.83 -24.31
N ALA A 198 -22.46 13.32 -25.53
CA ALA A 198 -21.25 14.08 -25.84
C ALA A 198 -21.14 15.43 -25.09
N ASP A 199 -22.26 15.93 -24.53
CA ASP A 199 -22.34 17.24 -23.88
C ASP A 199 -22.64 17.15 -22.37
N GLU A 200 -23.23 16.04 -21.92
CA GLU A 200 -23.61 15.84 -20.52
C GLU A 200 -23.05 14.52 -19.99
N TYR A 201 -22.31 14.60 -18.89
CA TYR A 201 -21.74 13.44 -18.21
C TYR A 201 -22.57 13.09 -16.98
N TYR A 202 -23.21 11.93 -17.00
CA TYR A 202 -23.94 11.35 -15.87
C TYR A 202 -23.10 10.23 -15.26
N CYS A 203 -23.01 10.19 -13.94
CA CYS A 203 -22.19 9.21 -13.23
C CYS A 203 -22.72 8.89 -11.84
N VAL A 204 -22.08 7.89 -11.24
CA VAL A 204 -22.25 7.49 -9.85
C VAL A 204 -20.87 7.43 -9.20
N MET A 205 -20.77 7.80 -7.93
CA MET A 205 -19.51 7.86 -7.19
C MET A 205 -19.50 6.79 -6.08
N PRO A 206 -18.74 5.69 -6.22
CA PRO A 206 -18.62 4.65 -5.20
C PRO A 206 -17.79 5.11 -3.99
N LYS A 207 -18.35 6.00 -3.19
CA LYS A 207 -17.72 6.44 -1.94
C LYS A 207 -18.17 5.53 -0.80
N TYR A 208 -17.25 4.71 -0.31
CA TYR A 208 -17.44 3.90 0.89
C TYR A 208 -16.74 4.55 2.09
N ASN A 209 -17.46 4.64 3.20
CA ASN A 209 -16.88 4.93 4.50
C ASN A 209 -16.84 3.64 5.33
N ILE A 210 -16.01 3.61 6.38
CA ILE A 210 -15.97 2.51 7.35
C ILE A 210 -17.38 2.31 7.93
N GLY A 211 -17.86 1.06 7.97
CA GLY A 211 -19.22 0.70 8.39
C GLY A 211 -20.32 0.84 7.33
N MET A 212 -20.01 1.34 6.12
CA MET A 212 -20.96 1.28 5.00
C MET A 212 -20.92 -0.09 4.31
N LYS A 213 -22.10 -0.60 3.98
CA LYS A 213 -22.27 -1.77 3.11
C LYS A 213 -23.01 -1.37 1.84
N GLY A 214 -22.65 -1.99 0.73
CA GLY A 214 -23.28 -1.77 -0.56
C GLY A 214 -23.02 -2.95 -1.47
N GLU A 215 -23.26 -2.77 -2.77
CA GLU A 215 -23.02 -3.80 -3.79
C GLU A 215 -21.60 -4.41 -3.72
N PHE A 216 -20.61 -3.60 -3.32
CA PHE A 216 -19.19 -3.97 -3.25
C PHE A 216 -18.68 -4.14 -1.81
N ASP A 217 -19.55 -4.43 -0.83
CA ASP A 217 -19.15 -4.67 0.57
C ASP A 217 -18.05 -5.75 0.68
N LYS A 218 -18.15 -6.82 -0.12
CA LYS A 218 -17.14 -7.90 -0.13
C LYS A 218 -15.77 -7.44 -0.64
N ASP A 219 -15.75 -6.41 -1.48
CA ASP A 219 -14.52 -5.83 -2.03
C ASP A 219 -14.03 -4.62 -1.22
N HIS A 220 -14.82 -4.13 -0.27
CA HIS A 220 -14.45 -3.07 0.67
C HIS A 220 -13.84 -3.69 1.94
N ASN A 221 -12.51 -3.73 1.98
CA ASN A 221 -11.77 -4.28 3.12
C ASN A 221 -11.37 -3.17 4.10
N GLU A 222 -11.91 -3.20 5.33
CA GLU A 222 -11.56 -2.21 6.37
C GLU A 222 -10.06 -2.21 6.73
N ASN A 223 -9.37 -3.34 6.63
CA ASN A 223 -7.92 -3.42 6.82
C ASN A 223 -7.16 -2.74 5.67
N MET A 224 -7.74 -2.69 4.48
CA MET A 224 -7.20 -1.87 3.38
C MET A 224 -7.51 -0.40 3.62
N ALA A 225 -8.75 -0.04 3.95
CA ALA A 225 -9.12 1.35 4.21
C ALA A 225 -8.27 1.98 5.31
N SER A 226 -7.96 1.22 6.37
CA SER A 226 -7.10 1.66 7.46
C SER A 226 -5.59 1.47 7.21
N TYR A 227 -5.18 0.78 6.14
CA TYR A 227 -3.79 0.41 5.89
C TYR A 227 -2.84 1.60 6.00
N ARG A 228 -1.78 1.45 6.81
CA ARG A 228 -0.78 2.51 7.08
C ARG A 228 -1.41 3.81 7.58
N ASN A 229 -2.50 3.70 8.35
CA ASN A 229 -3.23 4.82 8.89
C ASN A 229 -3.86 5.74 7.83
N PHE A 230 -4.20 5.23 6.64
CA PHE A 230 -4.77 6.04 5.56
C PHE A 230 -6.00 6.82 6.01
N SER A 231 -7.03 6.15 6.58
CA SER A 231 -8.27 6.80 7.03
C SER A 231 -8.10 7.84 8.15
N ASN A 232 -7.02 7.77 8.94
CA ASN A 232 -6.80 8.68 10.07
C ASN A 232 -5.47 9.44 9.93
N SER A 233 -4.93 9.56 8.72
CA SER A 233 -3.63 10.19 8.51
C SER A 233 -3.72 11.69 8.81
N PRO A 234 -2.85 12.23 9.70
CA PRO A 234 -2.81 13.67 9.96
C PRO A 234 -2.49 14.51 8.72
N ASN A 235 -1.78 13.93 7.75
CA ASN A 235 -1.42 14.56 6.47
C ASN A 235 -2.62 14.62 5.49
N LEU A 236 -3.58 13.69 5.63
CA LEU A 236 -4.74 13.57 4.74
C LEU A 236 -6.01 14.18 5.32
N LYS A 237 -6.08 14.41 6.64
CA LYS A 237 -7.30 14.84 7.36
C LYS A 237 -8.01 16.08 6.79
N LYS A 238 -7.28 16.96 6.09
CA LYS A 238 -7.83 18.20 5.48
C LYS A 238 -8.51 17.95 4.14
N TYR A 239 -8.30 16.78 3.55
CA TYR A 239 -8.72 16.44 2.21
C TYR A 239 -9.71 15.29 2.27
N GLU A 240 -10.63 15.26 1.30
CA GLU A 240 -11.49 14.11 1.14
C GLU A 240 -10.64 12.91 0.71
N HIS A 241 -10.68 11.83 1.48
CA HIS A 241 -9.92 10.63 1.16
C HIS A 241 -10.69 9.38 1.62
N TYR A 242 -10.67 8.36 0.79
CA TYR A 242 -11.39 7.10 1.04
C TYR A 242 -10.85 5.97 0.17
N LEU A 243 -11.22 4.74 0.52
CA LEU A 243 -10.96 3.56 -0.29
C LEU A 243 -12.14 3.36 -1.26
N ILE A 244 -11.84 3.29 -2.55
CA ILE A 244 -12.76 2.88 -3.60
C ILE A 244 -12.68 1.35 -3.70
N PRO A 245 -13.76 0.59 -3.50
CA PRO A 245 -13.72 -0.88 -3.59
C PRO A 245 -13.40 -1.39 -4.98
N GLY A 246 -12.90 -2.63 -5.03
CA GLY A 246 -12.70 -3.35 -6.29
C GLY A 246 -13.98 -3.42 -7.14
N GLN A 247 -13.81 -3.49 -8.46
CA GLN A 247 -14.90 -3.57 -9.47
C GLN A 247 -15.81 -2.32 -9.58
N SER A 248 -15.79 -1.41 -8.62
CA SER A 248 -16.74 -0.30 -8.57
C SER A 248 -16.57 0.75 -9.67
N LEU A 249 -15.33 0.99 -10.15
CA LEU A 249 -15.00 2.00 -11.17
C LEU A 249 -14.47 1.46 -12.50
N SER A 250 -14.49 0.13 -12.70
CA SER A 250 -13.76 -0.65 -13.71
C SER A 250 -12.39 -1.14 -13.25
N GLY A 251 -12.16 -2.45 -13.42
CA GLY A 251 -10.91 -3.13 -13.10
C GLY A 251 -10.96 -4.01 -11.85
N ASN A 252 -10.03 -4.97 -11.82
CA ASN A 252 -9.82 -5.90 -10.70
C ASN A 252 -8.90 -5.24 -9.66
N GLY A 253 -9.42 -4.40 -8.78
CA GLY A 253 -8.64 -3.85 -7.66
C GLY A 253 -9.32 -2.67 -6.97
N ALA A 254 -9.14 -2.56 -5.66
CA ALA A 254 -9.52 -1.39 -4.89
C ALA A 254 -8.51 -0.25 -5.12
N PHE A 255 -8.88 0.99 -4.78
CA PHE A 255 -8.02 2.16 -4.96
C PHE A 255 -8.08 3.09 -3.75
N TYR A 256 -6.94 3.63 -3.33
CA TYR A 256 -6.89 4.77 -2.41
C TYR A 256 -7.08 6.06 -3.18
N ALA A 257 -8.00 6.93 -2.75
CA ALA A 257 -8.21 8.23 -3.36
C ALA A 257 -7.99 9.35 -2.34
N VAL A 258 -7.27 10.39 -2.73
CA VAL A 258 -7.20 11.68 -2.02
C VAL A 258 -7.62 12.76 -3.02
N ILE A 259 -8.56 13.61 -2.62
CA ILE A 259 -9.21 14.59 -3.49
C ILE A 259 -8.99 15.98 -2.89
N MET A 260 -8.46 16.87 -3.71
CA MET A 260 -8.33 18.29 -3.42
C MET A 260 -9.22 19.09 -4.35
N THR A 261 -10.02 19.97 -3.81
CA THR A 261 -10.86 20.89 -4.56
C THR A 261 -10.45 22.33 -4.28
N LYS A 262 -10.67 23.19 -5.27
CA LYS A 262 -10.47 24.63 -5.10
C LYS A 262 -11.35 25.14 -3.95
N ASP A 263 -10.73 25.87 -3.02
CA ASP A 263 -11.38 26.47 -1.86
C ASP A 263 -12.09 25.47 -0.92
N GLY A 264 -11.76 24.18 -0.98
CA GLY A 264 -12.45 23.12 -0.23
C GLY A 264 -13.90 22.90 -0.65
N SER A 265 -14.29 23.41 -1.82
CA SER A 265 -15.64 23.27 -2.36
C SER A 265 -15.99 21.81 -2.69
N PRO A 266 -17.27 21.40 -2.69
CA PRO A 266 -17.66 20.09 -3.20
C PRO A 266 -17.21 19.91 -4.65
N LEU A 267 -16.98 18.65 -5.04
CA LEU A 267 -16.77 18.28 -6.45
C LEU A 267 -17.89 18.87 -7.34
N PRO A 268 -17.62 19.16 -8.62
CA PRO A 268 -18.52 19.92 -9.49
C PRO A 268 -19.67 19.06 -10.05
N PHE A 269 -20.23 18.21 -9.22
CA PHE A 269 -21.41 17.41 -9.51
C PHE A 269 -22.64 18.07 -8.92
N GLU A 270 -23.77 17.86 -9.58
CA GLU A 270 -25.09 18.11 -9.03
C GLU A 270 -25.87 16.80 -9.03
N GLN A 271 -26.65 16.60 -7.97
CA GLN A 271 -27.47 15.39 -7.84
C GLN A 271 -28.72 15.53 -8.70
N VAL A 272 -29.03 14.47 -9.44
CA VAL A 272 -30.15 14.41 -10.38
C VAL A 272 -31.43 14.08 -9.63
N THR A 273 -32.51 14.80 -9.91
CA THR A 273 -33.85 14.49 -9.39
C THR A 273 -34.53 13.35 -10.17
N ILE A 274 -35.57 12.74 -9.61
CA ILE A 274 -36.34 11.70 -10.32
C ILE A 274 -36.94 12.26 -11.63
N ASN A 275 -37.47 13.49 -11.61
CA ASN A 275 -38.02 14.14 -12.80
C ASN A 275 -36.98 14.30 -13.91
N GLU A 276 -35.78 14.75 -13.55
CA GLU A 276 -34.66 14.91 -14.50
C GLU A 276 -34.21 13.56 -15.06
N LEU A 277 -34.13 12.52 -14.22
CA LEU A 277 -33.81 11.15 -14.67
C LEU A 277 -34.85 10.63 -15.66
N ILE A 278 -36.15 10.72 -15.34
CA ILE A 278 -37.23 10.24 -16.22
C ILE A 278 -37.21 11.00 -17.55
N SER A 279 -37.07 12.33 -17.50
CA SER A 279 -36.96 13.16 -18.71
C SER A 279 -35.74 12.76 -19.55
N LYS A 280 -34.62 12.44 -18.90
CA LYS A 280 -33.42 11.99 -19.59
C LYS A 280 -33.60 10.62 -20.24
N LEU A 281 -34.23 9.67 -19.56
CA LEU A 281 -34.55 8.34 -20.09
C LEU A 281 -35.46 8.45 -21.31
N GLU A 282 -36.50 9.29 -21.27
CA GLU A 282 -37.41 9.53 -22.39
C GLU A 282 -36.67 10.10 -23.60
N ASN A 283 -35.81 11.10 -23.39
CA ASN A 283 -34.98 11.67 -24.45
C ASN A 283 -33.95 10.69 -25.03
N ARG A 284 -33.43 9.77 -24.21
CA ARG A 284 -32.38 8.81 -24.62
C ARG A 284 -32.93 7.49 -25.14
N LEU A 285 -34.22 7.19 -24.95
CA LEU A 285 -34.84 5.93 -25.35
C LEU A 285 -34.60 5.55 -26.82
N PRO A 286 -34.74 6.45 -27.82
CA PRO A 286 -34.48 6.08 -29.22
C PRO A 286 -33.03 5.63 -29.46
N TYR A 287 -32.07 6.25 -28.77
CA TYR A 287 -30.66 5.87 -28.85
C TYR A 287 -30.41 4.52 -28.17
N MET A 288 -30.96 4.32 -26.97
CA MET A 288 -30.85 3.07 -26.21
C MET A 288 -31.40 1.89 -27.03
N TYR A 289 -32.57 2.08 -27.66
CA TYR A 289 -33.15 1.09 -28.57
C TYR A 289 -32.23 0.80 -29.77
N LYS A 290 -31.69 1.84 -30.43
CA LYS A 290 -30.74 1.67 -31.54
C LYS A 290 -29.50 0.85 -31.13
N VAL A 291 -28.92 1.14 -29.95
CA VAL A 291 -27.77 0.38 -29.44
C VAL A 291 -28.15 -1.08 -29.19
N ALA A 292 -29.30 -1.35 -28.56
CA ALA A 292 -29.76 -2.72 -28.32
C ALA A 292 -29.97 -3.50 -29.62
N MET A 293 -30.58 -2.89 -30.65
CA MET A 293 -30.74 -3.51 -31.97
C MET A 293 -29.41 -3.82 -32.64
N ASN A 294 -28.44 -2.92 -32.56
CA ASN A 294 -27.09 -3.13 -33.09
C ASN A 294 -26.32 -4.24 -32.37
N GLN A 295 -26.70 -4.54 -31.12
CA GLN A 295 -26.12 -5.62 -30.30
C GLN A 295 -26.92 -6.93 -30.40
N ASP A 296 -27.89 -7.01 -31.31
CA ASP A 296 -28.81 -8.14 -31.47
C ASP A 296 -29.56 -8.54 -30.18
N ARG A 297 -29.72 -7.59 -29.25
CA ARG A 297 -30.55 -7.78 -28.06
C ARG A 297 -32.00 -7.56 -28.46
N LYS A 298 -32.68 -8.59 -28.96
CA LYS A 298 -34.08 -8.49 -29.44
C LYS A 298 -35.07 -8.91 -28.36
N MET A 299 -36.16 -8.16 -28.24
CA MET A 299 -37.33 -8.48 -27.42
C MET A 299 -38.58 -8.07 -28.20
N GLU A 300 -39.63 -8.87 -28.13
CA GLU A 300 -40.91 -8.55 -28.77
C GLU A 300 -41.48 -7.24 -28.21
N ASN A 301 -41.82 -6.32 -29.13
CA ASN A 301 -42.39 -5.00 -28.84
C ASN A 301 -41.55 -4.16 -27.85
N MET A 302 -40.22 -4.34 -27.84
CA MET A 302 -39.33 -3.72 -26.85
C MET A 302 -39.47 -2.21 -26.73
N LEU A 303 -39.54 -1.48 -27.85
CA LEU A 303 -39.65 -0.02 -27.81
C LEU A 303 -40.96 0.42 -27.14
N GLU A 304 -42.08 -0.23 -27.48
CA GLU A 304 -43.39 0.07 -26.89
C GLU A 304 -43.44 -0.34 -25.41
N LYS A 305 -42.84 -1.49 -25.05
CA LYS A 305 -42.68 -1.90 -23.65
C LYS A 305 -41.84 -0.90 -22.86
N ALA A 306 -40.75 -0.39 -23.43
CA ALA A 306 -39.89 0.60 -22.78
C ALA A 306 -40.59 1.96 -22.60
N LYS A 307 -41.35 2.43 -23.61
CA LYS A 307 -42.22 3.61 -23.47
C LYS A 307 -43.24 3.43 -22.33
N ARG A 308 -43.88 2.27 -22.27
CA ARG A 308 -44.78 1.91 -21.16
C ARG A 308 -44.02 1.90 -19.82
N GLY A 309 -42.79 1.39 -19.79
CA GLY A 309 -41.93 1.42 -18.61
C GLY A 309 -41.65 2.83 -18.10
N ILE A 310 -41.37 3.78 -18.99
CA ILE A 310 -41.23 5.19 -18.63
C ILE A 310 -42.51 5.75 -18.01
N GLN A 311 -43.68 5.38 -18.55
CA GLN A 311 -44.96 5.80 -17.96
C GLN A 311 -45.15 5.20 -16.55
N ILE A 312 -44.77 3.93 -16.35
CA ILE A 312 -44.78 3.29 -15.04
C ILE A 312 -43.86 4.03 -14.06
N LEU A 313 -42.68 4.50 -14.48
CA LEU A 313 -41.82 5.33 -13.63
C LEU A 313 -42.51 6.66 -13.25
N LYS A 314 -43.13 7.34 -14.22
CA LYS A 314 -43.89 8.59 -13.98
C LYS A 314 -44.99 8.36 -12.95
N ASP A 315 -45.74 7.27 -13.08
CA ASP A 315 -46.86 6.95 -12.19
C ASP A 315 -46.38 6.54 -10.78
N ASN A 316 -45.35 5.69 -10.70
CA ASN A 316 -44.78 5.22 -9.42
C ASN A 316 -44.16 6.35 -8.60
N TYR A 317 -43.53 7.34 -9.26
CA TYR A 317 -42.81 8.43 -8.60
C TYR A 317 -43.48 9.81 -8.73
N LYS A 318 -44.76 9.88 -9.12
CA LYS A 318 -45.47 11.16 -9.34
C LYS A 318 -45.43 12.12 -8.14
N ASN A 319 -45.35 11.58 -6.93
CA ASN A 319 -45.30 12.36 -5.68
C ASN A 319 -43.85 12.66 -5.23
N ASN A 320 -42.86 12.11 -5.91
CA ASN A 320 -41.44 12.16 -5.56
C ASN A 320 -40.58 12.69 -6.73
N LEU A 321 -41.20 13.37 -7.70
CA LEU A 321 -40.51 13.87 -8.89
C LEU A 321 -39.36 14.82 -8.56
N ASN A 322 -39.50 15.60 -7.49
CA ASN A 322 -38.47 16.55 -7.04
C ASN A 322 -37.45 15.93 -6.07
N ASP A 323 -37.64 14.68 -5.66
CA ASP A 323 -36.69 13.98 -4.80
C ASP A 323 -35.46 13.59 -5.62
N TYR A 324 -34.33 13.42 -4.93
CA TYR A 324 -33.10 12.99 -5.57
C TYR A 324 -33.14 11.52 -5.98
N ALA A 325 -32.54 11.22 -7.13
CA ALA A 325 -32.40 9.86 -7.64
C ALA A 325 -31.18 9.16 -7.03
N TYR A 326 -31.40 7.95 -6.53
CA TYR A 326 -30.37 7.03 -6.07
C TYR A 326 -30.49 5.69 -6.79
N LEU A 327 -29.35 5.08 -7.13
CA LEU A 327 -29.26 3.80 -7.84
C LEU A 327 -28.83 2.69 -6.89
N ALA A 328 -29.49 1.54 -6.97
CA ALA A 328 -29.16 0.40 -6.12
C ALA A 328 -27.91 -0.39 -6.60
N SER A 329 -27.52 -0.25 -7.86
CA SER A 329 -26.34 -0.90 -8.45
C SER A 329 -25.53 0.07 -9.30
N LEU A 330 -24.20 -0.07 -9.25
CA LEU A 330 -23.23 0.60 -10.10
C LEU A 330 -22.93 -0.22 -11.36
N ASN A 331 -23.18 -1.53 -11.35
CA ASN A 331 -22.76 -2.44 -12.42
C ASN A 331 -23.72 -2.49 -13.60
N THR A 332 -25.00 -2.23 -13.37
CA THR A 332 -26.04 -2.33 -14.39
C THR A 332 -26.38 -0.94 -14.92
N PRO A 333 -25.88 -0.54 -16.11
CA PRO A 333 -26.34 0.69 -16.72
C PRO A 333 -27.82 0.55 -17.07
N ILE A 334 -28.65 1.53 -16.71
CA ILE A 334 -30.07 1.54 -17.04
C ILE A 334 -30.22 1.54 -18.56
N ASP A 335 -30.66 0.43 -19.14
CA ASP A 335 -30.81 0.23 -20.58
C ASP A 335 -32.28 0.10 -21.02
N VAL A 336 -32.50 -0.12 -22.31
CA VAL A 336 -33.87 -0.21 -22.87
C VAL A 336 -34.61 -1.48 -22.38
N ILE A 337 -33.88 -2.54 -22.03
CA ILE A 337 -34.45 -3.79 -21.50
C ILE A 337 -34.89 -3.57 -20.05
N ASP A 338 -34.10 -2.86 -19.25
CA ASP A 338 -34.50 -2.49 -17.88
C ASP A 338 -35.84 -1.72 -17.88
N LEU A 339 -36.01 -0.79 -18.82
CA LEU A 339 -37.27 -0.07 -19.01
C LEU A 339 -38.40 -0.99 -19.51
N ALA A 340 -38.12 -1.86 -20.48
CA ALA A 340 -39.12 -2.76 -21.07
C ALA A 340 -39.66 -3.81 -20.09
N ASN A 341 -38.90 -4.14 -19.05
CA ASN A 341 -39.26 -5.11 -18.02
C ASN A 341 -40.02 -4.50 -16.82
N LEU A 342 -40.28 -3.20 -16.80
CA LEU A 342 -41.04 -2.57 -15.73
C LEU A 342 -42.52 -2.99 -15.79
N GLU A 343 -43.09 -3.28 -14.62
CA GLU A 343 -44.49 -3.67 -14.48
C GLU A 343 -45.24 -2.72 -13.54
N PRO A 344 -46.50 -2.38 -13.82
CA PRO A 344 -47.30 -1.51 -12.96
C PRO A 344 -47.43 -2.10 -11.54
N GLY A 345 -47.26 -1.25 -10.52
CA GLY A 345 -47.40 -1.64 -9.11
C GLY A 345 -46.28 -2.51 -8.54
N LYS A 346 -45.26 -2.86 -9.34
CA LYS A 346 -44.04 -3.53 -8.84
C LYS A 346 -42.97 -2.49 -8.47
N ASN A 347 -42.14 -2.84 -7.49
CA ASN A 347 -40.99 -2.02 -7.10
C ASN A 347 -39.94 -1.98 -8.21
N VAL A 348 -39.34 -0.81 -8.42
CA VAL A 348 -38.25 -0.57 -9.37
C VAL A 348 -36.93 -0.86 -8.65
N TYR A 349 -36.43 -2.09 -8.76
CA TYR A 349 -35.31 -2.59 -7.94
C TYR A 349 -34.00 -1.78 -8.07
N TRP A 350 -33.83 -1.01 -9.15
CA TRP A 350 -32.60 -0.26 -9.42
C TRP A 350 -32.70 1.24 -9.09
N LEU A 351 -33.89 1.77 -8.74
CA LEU A 351 -34.12 3.18 -8.44
C LEU A 351 -34.69 3.37 -7.04
N SER A 352 -34.21 4.39 -6.34
CA SER A 352 -34.70 4.81 -5.03
C SER A 352 -34.66 6.33 -4.90
N THR A 353 -35.44 6.86 -3.96
CA THR A 353 -35.36 8.24 -3.48
C THR A 353 -34.59 8.37 -2.16
N GLU A 354 -34.15 7.24 -1.61
CA GLU A 354 -33.45 7.17 -0.33
C GLU A 354 -31.97 6.79 -0.51
N ALA A 355 -31.09 7.49 0.20
CA ALA A 355 -29.65 7.20 0.22
C ALA A 355 -29.31 5.92 1.01
N GLU A 356 -30.08 5.61 2.05
CA GLU A 356 -29.88 4.46 2.93
C GLU A 356 -31.03 3.47 2.75
N THR A 357 -30.73 2.19 2.56
CA THR A 357 -31.76 1.14 2.42
C THR A 357 -31.99 0.36 3.71
N LYS A 358 -31.00 0.34 4.60
CA LYS A 358 -31.09 -0.32 5.90
C LYS A 358 -30.03 0.21 6.85
N LYS A 359 -30.42 0.49 8.08
CA LYS A 359 -29.51 0.77 9.19
C LYS A 359 -29.58 -0.34 10.22
N ASN A 360 -28.43 -0.91 10.57
CA ASN A 360 -28.28 -1.87 11.66
C ASN A 360 -27.20 -1.36 12.63
N ARG A 361 -27.05 -2.01 13.80
CA ARG A 361 -26.03 -1.65 14.79
C ARG A 361 -24.61 -1.61 14.19
N ASP A 362 -24.33 -2.53 13.27
CA ASP A 362 -22.98 -2.78 12.77
C ASP A 362 -22.75 -2.26 11.34
N TYR A 363 -23.80 -1.81 10.64
CA TYR A 363 -23.65 -1.32 9.26
C TYR A 363 -24.82 -0.47 8.74
N THR A 364 -24.53 0.34 7.71
CA THR A 364 -25.53 1.05 6.90
C THR A 364 -25.46 0.59 5.44
N ALA A 365 -26.55 0.02 4.92
CA ALA A 365 -26.67 -0.32 3.50
C ALA A 365 -27.07 0.92 2.68
N VAL A 366 -26.42 1.17 1.55
CA VAL A 366 -26.58 2.42 0.78
C VAL A 366 -26.95 2.24 -0.69
N ASN A 367 -27.64 3.23 -1.23
CA ASN A 367 -27.79 3.47 -2.66
C ASN A 367 -26.84 4.58 -3.12
N TRP A 368 -26.60 4.66 -4.43
CA TRP A 368 -25.63 5.57 -5.02
C TRP A 368 -26.30 6.80 -5.63
N PRO A 369 -25.95 8.02 -5.23
CA PRO A 369 -26.55 9.21 -5.83
C PRO A 369 -26.26 9.25 -7.33
N LEU A 370 -27.29 9.45 -8.15
CA LEU A 370 -27.10 9.75 -9.55
C LEU A 370 -26.65 11.20 -9.68
N LEU A 371 -25.47 11.40 -10.25
CA LEU A 371 -24.82 12.69 -10.40
C LEU A 371 -24.75 13.08 -11.87
N ARG A 372 -24.78 14.38 -12.15
CA ARG A 372 -24.34 14.94 -13.43
C ARG A 372 -23.26 16.00 -13.22
N LEU A 373 -22.34 16.11 -14.16
CA LEU A 373 -21.34 17.17 -14.16
C LEU A 373 -22.02 18.52 -14.40
N LYS A 374 -21.75 19.52 -13.55
CA LYS A 374 -22.36 20.85 -13.68
C LYS A 374 -22.05 21.48 -15.04
N LYS A 375 -23.03 22.20 -15.58
CA LYS A 375 -22.86 22.99 -16.82
C LYS A 375 -21.74 24.02 -16.66
N GLY A 376 -20.92 24.20 -17.70
CA GLY A 376 -19.83 25.19 -17.71
C GLY A 376 -18.50 24.69 -17.12
N VAL A 377 -18.48 23.52 -16.46
CA VAL A 377 -17.25 22.96 -15.84
C VAL A 377 -16.21 22.63 -16.90
N LYS A 378 -16.61 21.97 -18.00
CA LYS A 378 -15.71 21.63 -19.11
C LYS A 378 -15.01 22.87 -19.67
N GLN A 379 -15.77 23.94 -19.91
CA GLN A 379 -15.25 25.20 -20.44
C GLN A 379 -14.28 25.85 -19.43
N SER A 380 -14.63 25.84 -18.14
CA SER A 380 -13.78 26.38 -17.08
C SER A 380 -12.46 25.61 -16.98
N CYS A 381 -12.49 24.28 -17.05
CA CYS A 381 -11.30 23.42 -17.03
C CYS A 381 -10.44 23.55 -18.28
N ALA A 382 -10.97 24.03 -19.41
CA ALA A 382 -10.21 24.20 -20.64
C ALA A 382 -9.35 25.49 -20.63
N THR A 383 -9.79 26.54 -19.94
CA THR A 383 -9.16 27.88 -19.98
C THR A 383 -8.39 28.25 -18.71
N SER A 384 -8.55 27.49 -17.62
CA SER A 384 -7.93 27.79 -16.34
C SER A 384 -7.03 26.65 -15.83
N GLY A 385 -6.41 26.86 -14.67
CA GLY A 385 -5.68 25.82 -13.94
C GLY A 385 -6.61 24.70 -13.42
N PRO A 386 -6.07 23.77 -12.61
CA PRO A 386 -6.87 22.71 -12.01
C PRO A 386 -8.07 23.29 -11.25
N GLN A 387 -9.23 22.65 -11.35
CA GLN A 387 -10.40 22.92 -10.50
C GLN A 387 -10.44 21.95 -9.32
N TRP A 388 -9.99 20.72 -9.55
CA TRP A 388 -9.70 19.71 -8.53
C TRP A 388 -8.51 18.86 -8.98
N ILE A 389 -7.89 18.18 -8.02
CA ILE A 389 -6.78 17.25 -8.23
C ILE A 389 -7.10 15.97 -7.49
N ILE A 390 -6.96 14.84 -8.18
CA ILE A 390 -7.18 13.52 -7.62
C ILE A 390 -5.85 12.79 -7.61
N PHE A 391 -5.49 12.30 -6.43
CA PHE A 391 -4.40 11.38 -6.20
C PHE A 391 -5.04 10.00 -6.04
N ARG A 392 -4.71 9.07 -6.93
CA ARG A 392 -5.20 7.70 -6.85
C ARG A 392 -4.03 6.73 -6.77
N MET A 393 -4.13 5.71 -5.93
CA MET A 393 -3.17 4.61 -5.91
C MET A 393 -3.92 3.28 -5.92
N ASP A 394 -3.45 2.33 -6.73
CA ASP A 394 -3.98 0.96 -6.68
C ASP A 394 -3.73 0.34 -5.30
N ALA A 395 -4.76 -0.28 -4.73
CA ALA A 395 -4.63 -0.94 -3.44
C ALA A 395 -3.70 -2.15 -3.54
N VAL A 396 -2.76 -2.26 -2.60
CA VAL A 396 -1.76 -3.32 -2.62
C VAL A 396 -2.38 -4.65 -2.19
N ILE A 397 -2.24 -5.69 -3.02
CA ILE A 397 -2.75 -7.03 -2.73
C ILE A 397 -2.00 -7.65 -1.55
N ASN A 398 -0.68 -7.46 -1.49
CA ASN A 398 0.16 -7.95 -0.40
C ASN A 398 0.70 -6.79 0.44
N GLN A 399 0.08 -6.53 1.58
CA GLN A 399 0.47 -5.48 2.52
C GLN A 399 1.78 -5.80 3.27
N SER A 400 2.30 -7.03 3.18
CA SER A 400 3.54 -7.43 3.86
C SER A 400 4.80 -7.14 3.08
N ASP A 401 4.71 -6.82 1.80
CA ASP A 401 5.86 -6.60 0.96
C ASP A 401 6.52 -5.25 1.24
N ALA A 402 7.86 -5.23 1.39
CA ALA A 402 8.58 -4.03 1.75
C ALA A 402 8.43 -2.90 0.71
N GLY A 403 8.37 -3.24 -0.59
CA GLY A 403 8.14 -2.25 -1.64
C GLY A 403 6.74 -1.63 -1.56
N ASN A 404 5.71 -2.45 -1.32
CA ASN A 404 4.34 -1.97 -1.11
C ASN A 404 4.18 -1.12 0.16
N ILE A 405 4.88 -1.48 1.24
CA ILE A 405 4.91 -0.70 2.49
C ILE A 405 5.53 0.67 2.23
N GLU A 406 6.71 0.72 1.61
CA GLU A 406 7.42 1.96 1.29
C GLU A 406 6.59 2.85 0.36
N LEU A 407 5.94 2.26 -0.66
CA LEU A 407 5.08 3.00 -1.58
C LEU A 407 3.90 3.65 -0.86
N MET A 408 3.21 2.90 0.01
CA MET A 408 2.09 3.42 0.79
C MET A 408 2.56 4.48 1.81
N ASP A 409 3.72 4.30 2.43
CA ASP A 409 4.30 5.32 3.31
C ASP A 409 4.63 6.61 2.58
N ASN A 410 5.18 6.49 1.36
CA ASN A 410 5.41 7.65 0.54
C ASN A 410 4.10 8.37 0.18
N PHE A 411 3.06 7.60 -0.17
CA PHE A 411 1.75 8.14 -0.49
C PHE A 411 1.12 8.83 0.73
N VAL A 412 0.95 8.14 1.86
CA VAL A 412 0.23 8.67 3.03
C VAL A 412 1.02 9.71 3.81
N ASN A 413 2.32 9.50 4.00
CA ASN A 413 3.11 10.22 5.00
C ASN A 413 4.18 11.15 4.42
N ARG A 414 4.62 10.95 3.17
CA ARG A 414 5.70 11.77 2.58
C ARG A 414 5.27 12.71 1.49
N PHE A 415 4.23 12.37 0.73
CA PHE A 415 3.74 13.28 -0.29
C PHE A 415 3.23 14.57 0.39
N ASN A 416 3.78 15.71 -0.04
CA ASN A 416 3.45 17.00 0.55
C ASN A 416 2.17 17.57 -0.07
N TYR A 417 1.02 17.10 0.44
CA TYR A 417 -0.30 17.49 -0.05
C TYR A 417 -0.60 18.97 0.21
N ASP A 418 -0.21 19.51 1.37
CA ASP A 418 -0.36 20.93 1.71
C ASP A 418 0.36 21.83 0.71
N TYR A 419 1.58 21.47 0.28
CA TYR A 419 2.28 22.20 -0.77
C TYR A 419 1.47 22.23 -2.07
N VAL A 420 1.00 21.08 -2.54
CA VAL A 420 0.28 21.00 -3.83
C VAL A 420 -1.03 21.78 -3.76
N TYR A 421 -1.75 21.66 -2.64
CA TYR A 421 -2.95 22.45 -2.40
C TYR A 421 -2.66 23.94 -2.44
N ASN A 422 -1.66 24.42 -1.70
CA ASN A 422 -1.34 25.85 -1.64
C ASN A 422 -0.81 26.38 -3.00
N TYR A 423 -0.09 25.55 -3.74
CA TYR A 423 0.38 25.88 -5.08
C TYR A 423 -0.79 26.17 -6.04
N PHE A 424 -1.84 25.33 -6.06
CA PHE A 424 -2.97 25.52 -6.98
C PHE A 424 -4.11 26.37 -6.42
N PHE A 425 -4.44 26.20 -5.15
CA PHE A 425 -5.66 26.71 -4.52
C PHE A 425 -5.39 27.65 -3.34
N GLY A 426 -4.14 27.72 -2.85
CA GLY A 426 -3.76 28.65 -1.79
C GLY A 426 -3.98 30.11 -2.22
N LYS A 427 -4.39 30.94 -1.24
CA LYS A 427 -4.48 32.40 -1.39
C LYS A 427 -3.09 32.97 -1.67
N ASP A 428 -2.12 32.56 -0.87
CA ASP A 428 -0.71 32.87 -1.05
C ASP A 428 -0.04 31.73 -1.83
N LYS A 429 0.40 32.04 -3.06
CA LYS A 429 1.02 31.04 -3.93
C LYS A 429 2.41 30.68 -3.41
N VAL A 430 2.64 29.40 -3.21
CA VAL A 430 3.94 28.84 -2.82
C VAL A 430 4.94 29.07 -3.94
N ILE A 431 6.10 29.66 -3.60
CA ILE A 431 7.20 29.94 -4.54
C ILE A 431 8.41 29.04 -4.29
N GLU A 432 8.51 28.44 -3.11
CA GLU A 432 9.58 27.52 -2.77
C GLU A 432 9.51 26.26 -3.65
N PRO A 433 10.66 25.62 -3.95
CA PRO A 433 10.65 24.33 -4.62
C PRO A 433 9.96 23.26 -3.77
N TYR A 434 9.19 22.38 -4.43
CA TYR A 434 8.60 21.21 -3.79
C TYR A 434 9.65 20.40 -3.03
N LYS A 435 9.27 20.01 -1.81
CA LYS A 435 10.00 19.04 -1.00
C LYS A 435 9.01 18.05 -0.42
N PRO A 436 9.27 16.73 -0.51
CA PRO A 436 8.48 15.76 0.21
C PRO A 436 8.61 16.02 1.71
N LEU A 437 7.58 15.66 2.47
CA LEU A 437 7.67 15.66 3.92
C LEU A 437 8.78 14.68 4.35
N ALA A 438 9.50 15.05 5.39
CA ALA A 438 10.37 14.12 6.07
C ALA A 438 9.52 12.95 6.59
N PHE A 439 10.09 11.74 6.64
CA PHE A 439 9.51 10.70 7.49
C PHE A 439 9.31 11.30 8.89
N VAL A 440 8.08 11.20 9.43
CA VAL A 440 7.75 11.59 10.81
C VAL A 440 8.83 10.96 11.72
N SER A 441 9.65 11.63 12.51
CA SER A 441 9.85 13.06 12.84
C SER A 441 11.36 13.38 12.90
N ASN A 442 11.77 14.66 12.88
CA ASN A 442 13.15 15.05 13.23
C ASN A 442 13.54 14.59 14.65
N GLU A 443 12.55 14.36 15.52
CA GLU A 443 12.66 13.68 16.81
C GLU A 443 13.11 12.22 16.68
N GLU A 444 12.60 11.43 15.73
CA GLU A 444 13.06 10.04 15.51
C GLU A 444 14.52 9.99 15.04
N LYS A 445 14.98 10.95 14.22
CA LYS A 445 16.40 11.10 13.86
C LYS A 445 17.27 11.57 15.04
N ALA A 446 16.78 12.47 15.88
CA ALA A 446 17.48 12.91 17.08
C ALA A 446 17.55 11.81 18.16
N ASN A 447 16.49 11.02 18.29
CA ASN A 447 16.36 9.92 19.25
C ASN A 447 17.10 8.65 18.80
N SER A 448 17.45 8.52 17.51
CA SER A 448 18.33 7.44 17.04
C SER A 448 19.82 7.78 17.16
N GLN A 449 20.17 9.02 17.56
CA GLN A 449 21.54 9.52 17.64
C GLN A 449 22.02 9.89 19.04
N SER A 450 21.12 9.97 20.02
CA SER A 450 21.48 10.18 21.43
C SER A 450 21.65 8.83 22.12
N ALA A 451 22.88 8.32 22.17
CA ALA A 451 23.20 7.18 23.01
C ALA A 451 22.90 7.55 24.46
N THR A 452 21.90 6.90 25.05
CA THR A 452 21.63 7.02 26.50
C THR A 452 22.56 6.07 27.25
N GLU A 453 22.84 6.39 28.52
CA GLU A 453 23.75 5.57 29.32
C GLU A 453 23.22 4.13 29.45
N LEU A 454 24.13 3.16 29.36
CA LEU A 454 23.81 1.75 29.63
C LEU A 454 23.38 1.59 31.09
N SER A 455 22.39 0.74 31.34
CA SER A 455 22.02 0.31 32.69
C SER A 455 23.19 -0.41 33.36
N ASP A 456 23.15 -0.53 34.68
CA ASP A 456 24.16 -1.29 35.42
C ASP A 456 24.12 -2.78 35.04
N GLU A 457 22.93 -3.33 34.77
CA GLU A 457 22.75 -4.68 34.23
C GLU A 457 23.43 -4.85 32.86
N ALA A 458 23.25 -3.90 31.95
CA ALA A 458 23.87 -3.92 30.62
C ALA A 458 25.40 -3.84 30.72
N LYS A 459 25.93 -2.94 31.56
CA LYS A 459 27.37 -2.82 31.83
C LYS A 459 27.95 -4.11 32.43
N LYS A 460 27.22 -4.73 33.37
CA LYS A 460 27.63 -5.99 33.99
C LYS A 460 27.65 -7.13 32.97
N ASN A 461 26.58 -7.29 32.19
CA ASN A 461 26.44 -8.39 31.22
C ASN A 461 27.42 -8.25 30.04
N ALA A 462 27.78 -7.02 29.65
CA ALA A 462 28.79 -6.79 28.61
C ALA A 462 30.18 -7.37 28.97
N ASN A 463 30.47 -7.52 30.27
CA ASN A 463 31.73 -8.08 30.75
C ASN A 463 31.68 -9.60 31.00
N ASP A 464 30.50 -10.22 30.99
CA ASP A 464 30.33 -11.66 31.21
C ASP A 464 30.45 -12.43 29.89
N ARG A 465 31.59 -13.12 29.70
CA ARG A 465 31.87 -13.91 28.48
C ARG A 465 30.91 -15.08 28.26
N SER A 466 30.15 -15.49 29.27
CA SER A 466 29.10 -16.50 29.10
C SER A 466 27.85 -15.93 28.44
N ILE A 467 27.66 -14.60 28.43
CA ILE A 467 26.54 -13.95 27.78
C ILE A 467 26.84 -13.77 26.29
N ALA A 468 26.06 -14.46 25.45
CA ALA A 468 26.15 -14.36 24.00
C ALA A 468 25.34 -13.18 23.44
N PHE A 469 24.28 -12.78 24.14
CA PHE A 469 23.43 -11.65 23.76
C PHE A 469 22.74 -11.09 25.00
N PHE A 470 22.68 -9.76 25.11
CA PHE A 470 21.90 -9.05 26.11
C PHE A 470 21.30 -7.77 25.52
N GLU A 471 20.03 -7.53 25.81
CA GLU A 471 19.31 -6.30 25.46
C GLU A 471 18.24 -5.99 26.50
N ASP A 472 18.32 -4.81 27.10
CA ASP A 472 17.31 -4.24 27.99
C ASP A 472 16.80 -2.87 27.50
N PHE A 473 17.24 -2.46 26.31
CA PHE A 473 16.89 -1.21 25.63
C PHE A 473 17.26 0.06 26.39
N SER A 474 18.08 -0.02 27.45
CA SER A 474 18.41 1.13 28.29
C SER A 474 19.06 2.26 27.49
N ALA A 475 19.89 1.90 26.50
CA ALA A 475 20.62 2.81 25.62
C ALA A 475 19.76 3.46 24.52
N VAL A 476 18.49 3.05 24.38
CA VAL A 476 17.58 3.55 23.35
C VAL A 476 16.65 4.60 23.95
N PRO A 477 16.54 5.82 23.40
CA PRO A 477 15.58 6.82 23.88
C PRO A 477 14.11 6.36 23.79
N SER A 478 13.29 6.82 24.74
CA SER A 478 11.84 6.60 24.71
C SER A 478 11.23 7.17 23.42
N GLY A 479 10.32 6.42 22.80
CA GLY A 479 9.72 6.69 21.50
C GLY A 479 10.53 6.21 20.29
N ALA A 480 11.81 5.87 20.46
CA ALA A 480 12.67 5.47 19.35
C ALA A 480 12.56 3.97 19.03
N ALA A 481 12.82 3.62 17.77
CA ALA A 481 13.05 2.22 17.41
C ALA A 481 14.50 1.81 17.75
N PRO A 482 14.71 0.58 18.25
CA PRO A 482 16.06 0.12 18.58
C PRO A 482 16.93 -0.01 17.31
N PRO A 483 18.09 0.69 17.24
CA PRO A 483 18.84 0.84 16.00
C PRO A 483 19.45 -0.48 15.47
N HIS A 484 19.76 -1.41 16.36
CA HIS A 484 20.33 -2.73 16.03
C HIS A 484 19.28 -3.84 15.87
N TRP A 485 18.02 -3.47 15.67
CA TRP A 485 16.91 -4.38 15.53
C TRP A 485 16.17 -4.16 14.20
N ASN A 486 15.73 -5.26 13.60
CA ASN A 486 14.73 -5.27 12.56
C ASN A 486 13.36 -5.18 13.22
N THR A 487 12.57 -4.18 12.86
CA THR A 487 11.23 -3.97 13.40
C THR A 487 10.21 -3.80 12.27
N GLU A 488 9.01 -4.30 12.49
CA GLU A 488 7.89 -4.12 11.57
C GLU A 488 6.86 -3.17 12.17
N ARG A 489 6.40 -2.21 11.36
CA ARG A 489 5.28 -1.32 11.70
C ARG A 489 3.96 -2.09 11.56
N SER A 490 2.96 -1.72 12.37
CA SER A 490 1.58 -2.25 12.28
C SER A 490 0.99 -2.00 10.88
N TYR A 491 0.29 -2.99 10.31
CA TYR A 491 -0.40 -2.81 9.02
C TYR A 491 -1.59 -1.88 9.17
N GLY A 492 -2.41 -2.08 10.20
CA GLY A 492 -3.57 -1.24 10.47
C GLY A 492 -3.21 0.18 10.93
N THR A 493 -2.41 0.32 11.98
CA THR A 493 -2.17 1.66 12.58
C THR A 493 -0.97 2.41 12.01
N GLY A 494 -0.10 1.75 11.23
CA GLY A 494 1.21 2.31 10.83
C GLY A 494 2.19 2.56 11.99
N GLY A 495 1.77 2.29 13.23
CA GLY A 495 2.56 2.49 14.44
C GLY A 495 3.81 1.62 14.45
N MET A 496 4.92 2.18 14.88
CA MET A 496 6.22 1.51 14.95
C MET A 496 6.38 0.74 16.26
N VAL A 497 7.16 -0.34 16.20
CA VAL A 497 7.76 -0.94 17.41
C VAL A 497 8.78 0.06 17.96
N SER A 498 8.58 0.49 19.20
CA SER A 498 9.40 1.54 19.83
C SER A 498 9.68 1.22 21.29
N VAL A 499 10.76 1.80 21.79
CA VAL A 499 11.13 1.72 23.21
C VAL A 499 10.30 2.73 23.99
N THR A 500 9.86 2.38 25.19
CA THR A 500 9.05 3.24 26.04
C THR A 500 9.34 2.99 27.51
N GLU A 501 9.10 4.00 28.32
CA GLU A 501 9.08 3.90 29.78
C GLU A 501 7.63 3.77 30.22
N LEU A 502 7.39 2.82 31.12
CA LEU A 502 6.06 2.54 31.61
C LEU A 502 5.95 3.07 33.04
N LYS A 503 4.80 3.67 33.36
CA LYS A 503 4.54 4.19 34.69
C LYS A 503 4.67 3.05 35.72
N ASP A 504 5.39 3.33 36.81
CA ASP A 504 5.59 2.41 37.94
C ASP A 504 6.33 1.11 37.59
N MET A 505 6.99 1.05 36.42
CA MET A 505 7.82 -0.08 36.00
C MET A 505 9.25 0.38 35.75
N PRO A 506 10.26 -0.27 36.35
CA PRO A 506 11.65 0.12 36.14
C PRO A 506 12.11 -0.22 34.72
N GLY A 507 13.06 0.56 34.22
CA GLY A 507 13.75 0.33 32.96
C GLY A 507 12.94 0.70 31.73
N LYS A 508 13.51 0.35 30.57
CA LYS A 508 12.94 0.61 29.26
C LYS A 508 12.42 -0.67 28.64
N TRP A 509 11.32 -0.53 27.90
CA TRP A 509 10.56 -1.64 27.36
C TRP A 509 10.35 -1.47 25.88
N LEU A 510 10.62 -2.50 25.10
CA LEU A 510 10.27 -2.52 23.68
C LEU A 510 8.78 -2.84 23.54
N LYS A 511 8.00 -1.86 23.11
CA LYS A 511 6.58 -2.00 22.78
C LYS A 511 6.43 -2.72 21.44
N LEU A 512 6.00 -3.97 21.50
CA LEU A 512 5.72 -4.81 20.35
C LEU A 512 4.29 -4.59 19.85
N LYS A 513 4.18 -4.31 18.56
CA LYS A 513 2.92 -4.43 17.80
C LYS A 513 3.00 -5.47 16.68
N ARG A 514 4.20 -5.82 16.20
CA ARG A 514 4.47 -6.85 15.19
C ARG A 514 5.85 -7.45 15.45
N ASN A 515 6.57 -7.81 14.40
CA ASN A 515 7.84 -8.51 14.49
C ASN A 515 8.98 -7.61 14.97
N ALA A 516 9.83 -8.16 15.83
CA ALA A 516 11.08 -7.57 16.24
C ALA A 516 12.18 -8.65 16.36
N SER A 517 13.32 -8.45 15.70
CA SER A 517 14.48 -9.33 15.83
C SER A 517 15.79 -8.55 15.81
N PRO A 518 16.86 -9.02 16.47
CA PRO A 518 18.18 -8.42 16.32
C PRO A 518 18.66 -8.46 14.86
N LYS A 519 19.30 -7.38 14.38
CA LYS A 519 19.92 -7.33 13.04
C LYS A 519 21.11 -8.26 12.92
N THR A 520 21.91 -8.30 13.98
CA THR A 520 23.08 -9.15 14.12
C THR A 520 22.84 -10.11 15.28
N PHE A 521 23.06 -11.40 15.04
CA PHE A 521 22.94 -12.43 16.05
C PHE A 521 24.10 -13.40 15.89
N THR A 522 24.93 -13.53 16.94
CA THR A 522 26.01 -14.51 16.93
C THR A 522 25.42 -15.89 17.22
N PRO A 523 25.63 -16.87 16.33
CA PRO A 523 25.11 -18.19 16.57
C PRO A 523 25.60 -18.83 17.88
N VAL A 524 24.74 -19.64 18.51
CA VAL A 524 25.03 -20.31 19.78
C VAL A 524 24.85 -21.81 19.64
N SER A 525 25.96 -22.54 19.81
CA SER A 525 26.01 -24.01 19.82
C SER A 525 26.06 -24.54 21.26
N GLY A 526 25.66 -25.80 21.44
CA GLY A 526 25.74 -26.49 22.73
C GLY A 526 24.59 -26.12 23.68
N ASP A 527 24.92 -26.01 24.96
CA ASP A 527 23.96 -25.75 26.04
C ASP A 527 23.80 -24.24 26.25
N PHE A 528 22.57 -23.80 26.43
CA PHE A 528 22.29 -22.38 26.63
C PHE A 528 21.01 -22.15 27.43
N GLU A 529 20.92 -20.96 28.00
CA GLU A 529 19.72 -20.40 28.61
C GLU A 529 19.35 -19.11 27.86
N ILE A 530 18.11 -19.00 27.40
CA ILE A 530 17.52 -17.74 26.96
C ILE A 530 16.43 -17.31 27.93
N SER A 531 16.44 -16.04 28.33
CA SER A 531 15.42 -15.46 29.20
C SER A 531 15.02 -14.08 28.72
N TYR A 532 13.78 -13.67 29.02
CA TYR A 532 13.28 -12.31 28.77
C TYR A 532 12.15 -11.99 29.74
N ASP A 533 11.96 -10.71 30.02
CA ASP A 533 10.79 -10.23 30.75
C ASP A 533 9.71 -9.80 29.75
N LEU A 534 8.47 -10.21 30.02
CA LEU A 534 7.28 -9.91 29.22
C LEU A 534 6.25 -9.19 30.07
N LEU A 535 5.66 -8.12 29.54
CA LEU A 535 4.69 -7.30 30.23
C LEU A 535 3.48 -6.95 29.34
N VAL A 536 2.31 -6.83 29.96
CA VAL A 536 1.06 -6.34 29.35
C VAL A 536 0.31 -5.41 30.31
N HIS A 537 -0.45 -4.44 29.77
CA HIS A 537 -1.48 -3.72 30.53
C HIS A 537 -2.86 -4.33 30.31
N LYS A 538 -3.76 -4.12 31.28
CA LYS A 538 -5.16 -4.49 31.13
C LYS A 538 -5.75 -3.83 29.87
N GLY A 539 -6.31 -4.66 28.97
CA GLY A 539 -6.92 -4.21 27.71
C GLY A 539 -6.00 -4.25 26.48
N ASP A 540 -4.69 -4.44 26.66
CA ASP A 540 -3.74 -4.49 25.54
C ASP A 540 -3.86 -5.74 24.67
N VAL A 541 -4.42 -6.83 25.22
CA VAL A 541 -4.56 -8.11 24.55
C VAL A 541 -6.05 -8.50 24.56
N PRO A 542 -6.76 -8.38 23.43
CA PRO A 542 -8.14 -8.84 23.34
C PRO A 542 -8.25 -10.34 23.61
N TRP A 543 -9.37 -10.76 24.21
CA TRP A 543 -9.61 -12.18 24.48
C TRP A 543 -9.65 -13.01 23.18
N GLY A 544 -9.08 -14.22 23.22
CA GLY A 544 -9.08 -15.16 22.11
C GLY A 544 -8.04 -14.88 21.02
N THR A 545 -7.15 -13.90 21.20
CA THR A 545 -6.02 -13.68 20.29
C THR A 545 -4.82 -14.56 20.65
N PRO A 546 -3.96 -14.92 19.67
CA PRO A 546 -2.67 -15.57 19.96
C PRO A 546 -1.82 -14.71 20.90
N GLY A 547 -0.92 -15.33 21.66
CA GLY A 547 -0.01 -14.60 22.54
C GLY A 547 1.17 -13.97 21.79
N MET A 548 2.18 -13.56 22.55
CA MET A 548 3.48 -13.15 22.01
C MET A 548 4.33 -14.40 21.73
N GLN A 549 4.82 -14.54 20.51
CA GLN A 549 5.66 -15.66 20.12
C GLN A 549 7.14 -15.28 20.16
N LEU A 550 7.93 -16.02 20.95
CA LEU A 550 9.37 -16.10 20.75
C LEU A 550 9.67 -17.26 19.79
N GLN A 551 10.26 -16.95 18.65
CA GLN A 551 10.70 -17.91 17.65
C GLN A 551 12.21 -18.09 17.71
N LEU A 552 12.64 -19.33 17.82
CA LEU A 552 14.03 -19.77 17.80
C LEU A 552 14.29 -20.50 16.48
N MET A 553 15.24 -20.00 15.71
CA MET A 553 15.63 -20.58 14.42
C MET A 553 16.96 -21.31 14.59
N PHE A 554 16.98 -22.62 14.35
CA PHE A 554 18.17 -23.46 14.46
C PHE A 554 18.63 -23.95 13.09
N SER A 555 19.95 -24.05 12.90
CA SER A 555 20.50 -24.83 11.79
C SER A 555 20.56 -26.30 12.15
N ALA A 556 20.08 -27.16 11.25
CA ALA A 556 20.13 -28.62 11.36
C ALA A 556 20.54 -29.22 10.00
N GLY A 557 21.85 -29.37 9.78
CA GLY A 557 22.40 -29.77 8.49
C GLY A 557 22.15 -28.70 7.41
N GLN A 558 21.57 -29.07 6.28
CA GLN A 558 21.17 -28.14 5.21
C GLN A 558 19.79 -27.50 5.41
N SER A 559 19.08 -27.83 6.49
CA SER A 559 17.73 -27.31 6.77
C SER A 559 17.71 -26.40 8.00
N GLU A 560 16.82 -25.42 8.02
CA GLU A 560 16.49 -24.63 9.21
C GLU A 560 15.29 -25.24 9.92
N LYS A 561 15.36 -25.34 11.25
CA LYS A 561 14.21 -25.73 12.09
C LYS A 561 13.77 -24.54 12.94
N LYS A 562 12.46 -24.30 12.93
CA LYS A 562 11.81 -23.27 13.75
C LYS A 562 11.15 -23.92 14.96
N TYR A 563 11.45 -23.38 16.14
CA TYR A 563 10.78 -23.70 17.39
C TYR A 563 10.14 -22.42 17.92
N SER A 564 8.96 -22.50 18.51
CA SER A 564 8.31 -21.31 19.06
C SER A 564 7.64 -21.55 20.40
N VAL A 565 7.67 -20.49 21.21
CA VAL A 565 7.02 -20.39 22.50
C VAL A 565 6.08 -19.20 22.45
N ASP A 566 4.79 -19.49 22.51
CA ASP A 566 3.70 -18.52 22.48
C ASP A 566 3.22 -18.29 23.92
N VAL A 567 3.24 -17.04 24.39
CA VAL A 567 2.95 -16.66 25.76
C VAL A 567 1.79 -15.67 25.79
N SER A 568 0.72 -16.00 26.52
CA SER A 568 -0.49 -15.18 26.62
C SER A 568 -0.89 -14.93 28.08
N PRO A 569 -1.41 -13.73 28.42
CA PRO A 569 -1.88 -13.39 29.77
C PRO A 569 -3.25 -13.99 30.12
N GLY A 570 -3.85 -14.78 29.23
CA GLY A 570 -5.21 -15.29 29.42
C GLY A 570 -6.28 -14.23 29.15
N ASP A 571 -7.44 -14.36 29.79
CA ASP A 571 -8.54 -13.40 29.64
C ASP A 571 -8.30 -12.17 30.53
N MET A 572 -8.11 -11.00 29.90
CA MET A 572 -7.86 -9.73 30.58
C MET A 572 -9.02 -9.24 31.47
N ASN A 573 -10.22 -9.80 31.29
CA ASN A 573 -11.42 -9.41 32.03
C ASN A 573 -11.75 -10.36 33.19
N ARG A 574 -11.04 -11.48 33.32
CA ARG A 574 -11.29 -12.52 34.32
C ARG A 574 -10.11 -12.67 35.26
N LYS A 575 -10.38 -12.55 36.57
CA LYS A 575 -9.35 -12.71 37.61
C LYS A 575 -8.83 -14.14 37.74
N ASP A 576 -9.66 -15.12 37.36
CA ASP A 576 -9.38 -16.55 37.43
C ASP A 576 -8.77 -17.13 36.15
N ALA A 577 -8.66 -16.34 35.08
CA ALA A 577 -8.06 -16.78 33.84
C ALA A 577 -6.53 -16.67 33.92
N ALA A 578 -5.89 -17.78 34.29
CA ALA A 578 -4.44 -17.92 34.23
C ALA A 578 -3.93 -17.68 32.80
N GLY A 579 -2.73 -17.10 32.70
CA GLY A 579 -1.99 -17.07 31.46
C GLY A 579 -1.62 -18.48 31.02
N TRP A 580 -1.11 -18.57 29.79
CA TRP A 580 -0.69 -19.85 29.23
C TRP A 580 0.54 -19.71 28.35
N ILE A 581 1.24 -20.84 28.20
CA ILE A 581 2.30 -21.04 27.23
C ILE A 581 1.87 -22.15 26.26
N MET A 582 2.03 -21.93 24.97
CA MET A 582 1.92 -22.95 23.93
C MET A 582 3.29 -23.16 23.29
N LEU A 583 3.69 -24.42 23.17
CA LEU A 583 4.99 -24.82 22.65
C LEU A 583 4.83 -25.50 21.30
N MET A 584 5.55 -25.01 20.31
CA MET A 584 5.65 -25.64 18.98
C MET A 584 7.09 -26.14 18.83
N LEU A 585 7.31 -27.40 19.21
CA LEU A 585 8.60 -28.08 19.13
C LEU A 585 8.59 -29.14 18.02
N GLY A 586 9.65 -29.20 17.21
CA GLY A 586 9.71 -30.08 16.04
C GLY A 586 10.11 -31.55 16.30
N GLY A 587 10.16 -32.01 17.55
CA GLY A 587 10.60 -33.37 17.93
C GLY A 587 9.41 -34.29 18.23
N SER A 588 9.34 -35.45 17.56
CA SER A 588 8.25 -36.44 17.71
C SER A 588 8.17 -37.10 19.10
N ALA A 589 9.24 -37.01 19.89
CA ALA A 589 9.32 -37.63 21.22
C ALA A 589 8.78 -36.74 22.35
N CYS A 590 8.53 -35.45 22.10
CA CYS A 590 7.98 -34.56 23.11
C CYS A 590 6.45 -34.71 23.20
N LYS A 591 5.93 -35.00 24.40
CA LYS A 591 4.48 -34.95 24.66
C LYS A 591 4.06 -33.49 24.85
N LEU A 592 3.52 -32.89 23.80
CA LEU A 592 3.03 -31.51 23.83
C LEU A 592 1.55 -31.49 24.26
N GLY A 593 1.26 -30.80 25.36
CA GLY A 593 -0.09 -30.31 25.64
C GLY A 593 -0.42 -29.10 24.76
N ASN A 594 -1.71 -28.80 24.60
CA ASN A 594 -2.16 -27.62 23.85
C ASN A 594 -1.74 -26.32 24.56
N TYR A 595 -1.81 -26.30 25.89
CA TYR A 595 -1.52 -25.14 26.72
C TYR A 595 -0.94 -25.57 28.07
N TYR A 596 0.05 -24.84 28.57
CA TYR A 596 0.60 -24.98 29.91
C TYR A 596 0.27 -23.74 30.72
N SER A 597 -0.32 -23.91 31.90
CA SER A 597 -0.78 -22.79 32.72
C SER A 597 0.39 -21.98 33.29
N VAL A 598 0.22 -20.65 33.27
CA VAL A 598 1.10 -19.68 33.92
C VAL A 598 0.26 -18.84 34.87
N PRO A 599 0.02 -19.33 36.11
CA PRO A 599 -0.92 -18.70 37.04
C PRO A 599 -0.49 -17.31 37.48
N ASP A 600 0.81 -17.00 37.43
CA ASP A 600 1.34 -15.68 37.83
C ASP A 600 1.13 -14.62 36.74
N PHE A 601 0.83 -15.02 35.51
CA PHE A 601 0.64 -14.13 34.36
C PHE A 601 -0.85 -13.99 34.01
N THR A 602 -1.63 -13.34 34.87
CA THR A 602 -3.07 -13.08 34.66
C THR A 602 -3.38 -11.69 34.09
N GLY A 603 -4.22 -11.62 33.07
CA GLY A 603 -4.62 -10.37 32.42
C GLY A 603 -5.46 -9.39 33.25
N SER A 604 -5.89 -9.77 34.45
CA SER A 604 -6.79 -8.97 35.29
C SER A 604 -6.12 -7.81 36.04
N LYS A 605 -4.78 -7.80 36.13
CA LYS A 605 -4.00 -6.76 36.82
C LYS A 605 -3.80 -5.53 35.91
N PRO A 606 -3.73 -4.29 36.45
CA PRO A 606 -3.46 -3.09 35.65
C PRO A 606 -2.15 -3.18 34.86
N VAL A 607 -1.12 -3.78 35.47
CA VAL A 607 0.16 -4.14 34.85
C VAL A 607 0.46 -5.56 35.28
N ASN A 608 0.89 -6.39 34.34
CA ASN A 608 1.25 -7.77 34.61
C ASN A 608 2.55 -8.14 33.92
N GLN A 609 3.47 -8.75 34.66
CA GLN A 609 4.81 -9.09 34.19
C GLN A 609 5.12 -10.56 34.50
N VAL A 610 5.83 -11.21 33.58
CA VAL A 610 6.36 -12.56 33.76
C VAL A 610 7.76 -12.65 33.18
N ARG A 611 8.66 -13.39 33.86
CA ARG A 611 9.95 -13.79 33.28
C ARG A 611 9.83 -15.17 32.68
N ILE A 612 10.16 -15.28 31.39
CA ILE A 612 10.20 -16.57 30.69
C ILE A 612 11.66 -16.96 30.52
N THR A 613 11.98 -18.22 30.86
CA THR A 613 13.32 -18.78 30.69
C THR A 613 13.22 -20.13 29.98
N MET A 614 14.05 -20.33 28.97
CA MET A 614 14.21 -21.63 28.31
C MET A 614 15.66 -22.09 28.42
N ARG A 615 15.84 -23.33 28.85
CA ARG A 615 17.15 -23.97 28.99
C ARG A 615 17.25 -25.11 28.01
N LYS A 616 18.26 -25.08 27.15
CA LYS A 616 18.67 -26.23 26.35
C LYS A 616 19.87 -26.88 27.02
N LYS A 617 19.77 -28.19 27.28
CA LYS A 617 20.86 -29.02 27.78
C LYS A 617 20.93 -30.32 26.98
N GLY A 618 21.98 -30.50 26.19
CA GLY A 618 22.07 -31.54 25.16
C GLY A 618 20.85 -31.49 24.24
N GLU A 619 20.07 -32.56 24.25
CA GLU A 619 18.82 -32.70 23.49
C GLU A 619 17.58 -32.22 24.25
N SER A 620 17.71 -31.94 25.55
CA SER A 620 16.59 -31.56 26.40
C SER A 620 16.27 -30.07 26.34
N ILE A 621 14.99 -29.74 26.58
CA ILE A 621 14.51 -28.39 26.83
C ILE A 621 13.73 -28.33 28.14
N THR A 622 13.99 -27.30 28.95
CA THR A 622 13.16 -26.95 30.09
C THR A 622 12.65 -25.52 29.91
N VAL A 623 11.35 -25.30 30.11
CA VAL A 623 10.72 -23.97 30.08
C VAL A 623 10.25 -23.61 31.48
N LEU A 624 10.61 -22.41 31.91
CA LEU A 624 10.31 -21.86 33.22
C LEU A 624 9.53 -20.56 33.07
N SER A 625 8.61 -20.32 34.00
CA SER A 625 7.96 -19.03 34.21
C SER A 625 8.20 -18.60 35.65
N ASN A 626 8.81 -17.42 35.86
CA ASN A 626 9.22 -16.94 37.19
C ASN A 626 9.99 -18.01 37.99
N ASN A 627 10.88 -18.75 37.30
CA ASN A 627 11.63 -19.91 37.83
C ASN A 627 10.82 -21.17 38.16
N ASN A 628 9.50 -21.14 38.06
CA ASN A 628 8.65 -22.32 38.18
C ASN A 628 8.69 -23.12 36.88
N LYS A 629 8.88 -24.45 36.98
CA LYS A 629 8.93 -25.32 35.80
C LYS A 629 7.54 -25.46 35.18
N VAL A 630 7.42 -25.03 33.93
CA VAL A 630 6.19 -25.12 33.14
C VAL A 630 6.21 -26.36 32.24
N TYR A 631 7.38 -26.65 31.65
CA TYR A 631 7.54 -27.77 30.73
C TYR A 631 8.96 -28.32 30.75
N ASP A 632 9.09 -29.60 30.42
CA ASP A 632 10.36 -30.32 30.33
C ASP A 632 10.25 -31.43 29.28
N CYS A 633 11.25 -31.57 28.41
CA CYS A 633 11.33 -32.67 27.44
C CYS A 633 12.79 -33.06 27.23
N ALA A 634 13.09 -34.36 27.37
CA ALA A 634 14.46 -34.87 27.29
C ALA A 634 15.07 -34.86 25.88
N THR A 635 14.24 -34.86 24.83
CA THR A 635 14.65 -35.05 23.42
C THR A 635 13.91 -34.09 22.49
N ALA A 636 13.98 -32.79 22.80
CA ALA A 636 13.36 -31.72 22.01
C ALA A 636 14.22 -31.29 20.81
N PHE A 637 15.53 -31.45 20.91
CA PHE A 637 16.52 -31.02 19.93
C PHE A 637 17.42 -32.18 19.50
N SER A 638 18.04 -32.06 18.34
CA SER A 638 19.19 -32.91 17.98
C SER A 638 20.46 -32.32 18.59
N ALA A 639 21.38 -33.16 19.08
CA ALA A 639 22.58 -32.73 19.80
C ALA A 639 23.45 -31.66 19.08
N GLY A 640 23.46 -31.65 17.74
CA GLY A 640 24.25 -30.71 16.92
C GLY A 640 23.54 -29.43 16.48
N MET A 641 22.35 -29.12 16.98
CA MET A 641 21.63 -27.90 16.59
C MET A 641 22.30 -26.63 17.15
N GLU A 642 22.36 -25.61 16.32
CA GLU A 642 22.92 -24.29 16.65
C GLU A 642 21.85 -23.22 16.45
N LEU A 643 21.62 -22.40 17.48
CA LEU A 643 20.66 -21.30 17.43
C LEU A 643 21.24 -20.17 16.58
N LYS A 644 20.58 -19.84 15.47
CA LYS A 644 21.05 -18.83 14.50
C LYS A 644 20.32 -17.49 14.61
N LYS A 645 19.08 -17.48 15.09
CA LYS A 645 18.26 -16.26 15.16
C LYS A 645 17.16 -16.41 16.21
N ILE A 646 16.82 -15.28 16.82
CA ILE A 646 15.60 -15.11 17.62
C ILE A 646 14.70 -14.07 16.95
N ASN A 647 13.38 -14.25 17.06
CA ASN A 647 12.39 -13.30 16.59
C ASN A 647 11.21 -13.26 17.55
N PHE A 648 10.78 -12.06 17.92
CA PHE A 648 9.55 -11.83 18.67
C PHE A 648 8.46 -11.46 17.68
N GLU A 649 7.32 -12.15 17.73
CA GLU A 649 6.18 -11.93 16.86
C GLU A 649 4.93 -11.71 17.69
N VAL A 650 4.13 -10.72 17.29
CA VAL A 650 2.90 -10.32 17.98
C VAL A 650 1.81 -10.10 16.93
N ASN A 651 0.61 -10.58 17.22
CA ASN A 651 -0.58 -10.22 16.43
C ASN A 651 -0.84 -8.71 16.56
N GLU A 652 -1.07 -7.99 15.46
CA GLU A 652 -1.14 -6.53 15.48
C GLU A 652 -2.30 -5.92 16.28
N LYS A 653 -3.28 -6.73 16.68
CA LYS A 653 -4.34 -6.34 17.61
C LYS A 653 -3.88 -6.31 19.07
N ASN A 654 -2.74 -6.92 19.36
CA ASN A 654 -2.18 -7.04 20.69
C ASN A 654 -1.05 -6.03 20.89
N VAL A 655 -0.86 -5.63 22.15
CA VAL A 655 0.32 -4.88 22.58
C VAL A 655 1.03 -5.68 23.67
N TYR A 656 2.32 -5.91 23.47
CA TYR A 656 3.19 -6.53 24.47
C TYR A 656 4.42 -5.65 24.68
N TYR A 657 5.04 -5.78 25.84
CA TYR A 657 6.26 -5.06 26.20
C TYR A 657 7.33 -6.07 26.59
N ILE A 658 8.51 -5.99 25.98
CA ILE A 658 9.62 -6.91 26.31
C ILE A 658 10.87 -6.15 26.76
N SER A 659 11.62 -6.74 27.68
CA SER A 659 12.93 -6.24 28.11
C SER A 659 13.79 -7.38 28.68
N ASN A 660 15.02 -7.07 29.11
CA ASN A 660 15.97 -7.98 29.75
C ASN A 660 16.19 -9.31 29.00
N ILE A 661 16.28 -9.22 27.68
CA ILE A 661 16.50 -10.36 26.79
C ILE A 661 17.95 -10.80 26.95
N LYS A 662 18.16 -12.02 27.42
CA LYS A 662 19.48 -12.54 27.77
C LYS A 662 19.65 -13.95 27.22
N LEU A 663 20.72 -14.17 26.47
CA LEU A 663 21.16 -15.49 26.02
C LEU A 663 22.52 -15.79 26.64
N LYS A 664 22.57 -16.84 27.46
CA LYS A 664 23.75 -17.30 28.20
C LYS A 664 24.16 -18.68 27.74
N LYS A 665 25.44 -18.88 27.44
CA LYS A 665 26.07 -20.19 27.22
C LYS A 665 26.25 -20.87 28.59
N MET A 666 25.85 -22.14 28.69
CA MET A 666 25.87 -22.91 29.94
C MET A 666 27.12 -23.78 30.09
#